data_AF-A0A225AK69-F1
#
_entry.id   AF-A0A225AK69-F1
#
_cell.length_a   1.000
_cell.length_b   1.000
_cell.length_c   1.000
_cell.angle_alpha   90.00
_cell.angle_beta   90.00
_cell.angle_gamma   90.00
#
_symmetry.space_group_name_H-M   'P 1'
#
loop_
_entity.id
_entity.type
_entity.pdbx_description
1 polymer ?
#
loop_
_entity_poly.entity_id
_entity_poly.type
_entity_poly.pdbx_seq_one_letter_code
_entity_poly.pdbx_strand_id
1 'polypeptide(L)'
;MPGFKQATDLDAWKQLQQHHATVGKSIVLKEEFEKDPSRFEKFSRTFTNTVDGKDILFDFSKNFITEETLDLLVKLAQEANLEQLRDAMFKGEHINFTEDRAVYHAALRNVSNEPLQVDGKSVVEGVNTVLEHMKEFSEQVRSGEWKGYTGKSIRTIINIGIGGSDLGPVMVTEALKPYGHPNLKLHFVSNIDGTHIAEALKESDPETTLFLIASKTFTTAETTTNANSAKKWFLEKAKDESQIAKHFVALSTNEAEVTKFGIDKKNMFEFESWVGGRYSVWSAIGLSVALYIGYDNFHQFLAGAHALDKHFREAPLKENIPVLAGLLSVWYSDFFGAQTHLVAPFDQYLHRFPAYLQQLSMESNGKAITRSGDYVKYTTGPILFGEPATNAQHSFFQLLHQGTKLIPTDFLLAVESHNPVENGLHQRMLASNFFAQAEALMIGKTPEQVKAENAPDDLVPHKTFLGNRPTTSILAQKITPASLGALIAFYEHLTFTEGAIWNINSFDQWGVELGKVLAKKIQKELETAGEGGAHDASTAGLIKAFKAKANLAKLTPQSHLLLLLLSGGGVLADSRDVGGDSGEHIRDNLGRLQYIPFPTCNETSLPLALRYGVTETISCTINSLPDELYHLLEYYVHSDAPLTCRVPTIPLSGAGGGDSSSSSDSSPEYQVVDVAGDDNSNGPPYTPLTIALQGTLQLSHLHIWTDMNVLMHRLSSVESPRKETTSSSSKKHLSPGYVVAGTAYSLPELHSQPDINKKTSLSQEEEDAAMIENARNPWTAGHGSKVIRGEPLTLKFRVSWVSGADSLGWLDQIPPQHVGGQAVTVLGVFTKLVFFVMAAGIGALFASYYQRVVRRGGAAGWRGDGILGRPMKNGARRGSGVTYGNSGRSNGYGGFTVTTTTGNGGGYGYGAYGKKD
;
A
#
# COMPACT_ATOMS: atom_id res chain seq x y z
N MET A 1 3.56 -27.18 -25.75
CA MET A 1 4.58 -28.25 -25.62
C MET A 1 3.99 -29.37 -24.78
N PRO A 2 3.89 -30.61 -25.29
CA PRO A 2 3.51 -31.77 -24.47
C PRO A 2 4.55 -31.96 -23.36
N GLY A 3 4.12 -32.20 -22.11
CA GLY A 3 5.03 -32.61 -21.03
C GLY A 3 5.04 -31.78 -19.73
N PHE A 4 4.39 -30.62 -19.69
CA PHE A 4 4.27 -29.83 -18.46
C PHE A 4 2.86 -29.91 -17.88
N LYS A 5 2.75 -30.38 -16.63
CA LYS A 5 1.48 -30.44 -15.88
C LYS A 5 1.30 -29.17 -15.02
N GLN A 6 0.10 -28.95 -14.49
CA GLN A 6 -0.05 -27.97 -13.42
C GLN A 6 0.71 -28.43 -12.17
N ALA A 7 1.22 -27.49 -11.37
CA ALA A 7 2.00 -27.82 -10.18
C ALA A 7 1.24 -28.75 -9.22
N THR A 8 -0.06 -28.52 -9.06
CA THR A 8 -0.97 -29.32 -8.23
C THR A 8 -1.21 -30.76 -8.74
N ASP A 9 -0.90 -31.04 -10.00
CA ASP A 9 -1.04 -32.38 -10.58
C ASP A 9 0.22 -33.25 -10.39
N LEU A 10 1.33 -32.66 -9.93
CA LEU A 10 2.59 -33.35 -9.64
C LEU A 10 2.46 -34.18 -8.35
N ASP A 11 3.14 -35.32 -8.29
CA ASP A 11 3.02 -36.21 -7.14
C ASP A 11 3.84 -35.70 -5.96
N ALA A 12 4.96 -35.02 -6.22
CA ALA A 12 5.73 -34.29 -5.20
C ALA A 12 4.89 -33.18 -4.54
N TRP A 13 4.00 -32.51 -5.28
CA TRP A 13 3.11 -31.51 -4.72
C TRP A 13 2.15 -32.11 -3.70
N LYS A 14 1.50 -33.24 -4.03
CA LYS A 14 0.61 -33.96 -3.11
C LYS A 14 1.36 -34.45 -1.88
N GLN A 15 2.60 -34.93 -2.05
CA GLN A 15 3.47 -35.32 -0.94
C GLN A 15 3.80 -34.13 -0.04
N LEU A 16 4.11 -32.95 -0.62
CA LEU A 16 4.33 -31.72 0.14
C LEU A 16 3.05 -31.25 0.86
N GLN A 17 1.86 -31.38 0.26
CA GLN A 17 0.60 -31.06 0.92
C GLN A 17 0.37 -31.96 2.13
N GLN A 18 0.62 -33.26 1.99
CA GLN A 18 0.55 -34.22 3.09
C GLN A 18 1.61 -33.89 4.16
N HIS A 19 2.86 -33.65 3.77
CA HIS A 19 3.95 -33.29 4.65
C HIS A 19 3.68 -32.00 5.43
N HIS A 20 3.13 -30.99 4.77
CA HIS A 20 2.66 -29.76 5.42
C HIS A 20 1.57 -30.07 6.45
N ALA A 21 0.59 -30.91 6.08
CA ALA A 21 -0.53 -31.25 6.93
C ALA A 21 -0.13 -32.07 8.18
N THR A 22 0.94 -32.87 8.11
CA THR A 22 1.37 -33.78 9.19
C THR A 22 2.59 -33.28 9.97
N VAL A 23 3.52 -32.60 9.32
CA VAL A 23 4.80 -32.14 9.91
C VAL A 23 4.93 -30.62 9.82
N GLY A 24 4.88 -30.05 8.62
CA GLY A 24 5.24 -28.66 8.35
C GLY A 24 4.51 -27.63 9.22
N LYS A 25 3.17 -27.73 9.31
CA LYS A 25 2.35 -26.79 10.10
C LYS A 25 2.57 -26.86 11.62
N SER A 26 3.21 -27.91 12.09
CA SER A 26 3.47 -28.19 13.51
C SER A 26 4.92 -27.88 13.92
N ILE A 27 5.76 -27.41 12.99
CA ILE A 27 7.15 -27.06 13.28
C ILE A 27 7.21 -25.87 14.25
N VAL A 28 7.97 -26.05 15.33
CA VAL A 28 8.36 -25.00 16.26
C VAL A 28 9.87 -24.81 16.11
N LEU A 29 10.29 -23.73 15.47
CA LEU A 29 11.69 -23.50 15.09
C LEU A 29 12.64 -23.66 16.29
N LYS A 30 12.29 -23.06 17.44
CA LYS A 30 13.11 -23.16 18.65
C LYS A 30 13.40 -24.62 19.04
N GLU A 31 12.39 -25.49 19.01
CA GLU A 31 12.55 -26.91 19.31
C GLU A 31 13.40 -27.64 18.26
N GLU A 32 13.28 -27.26 16.98
CA GLU A 32 14.09 -27.88 15.93
C GLU A 32 15.58 -27.57 16.06
N PHE A 33 15.95 -26.37 16.54
CA PHE A 33 17.34 -26.04 16.88
C PHE A 33 17.82 -26.74 18.17
N GLU A 34 16.93 -26.96 19.15
CA GLU A 34 17.27 -27.72 20.36
C GLU A 34 17.48 -29.21 20.07
N LYS A 35 16.69 -29.79 19.14
CA LYS A 35 16.79 -31.19 18.71
C LYS A 35 18.01 -31.46 17.83
N ASP A 36 18.38 -30.51 16.98
CA ASP A 36 19.50 -30.65 16.05
C ASP A 36 20.52 -29.50 16.21
N PRO A 37 21.56 -29.69 17.03
CA PRO A 37 22.63 -28.70 17.19
C PRO A 37 23.41 -28.40 15.90
N SER A 38 23.30 -29.27 14.87
CA SER A 38 23.96 -29.11 13.56
C SER A 38 23.04 -28.51 12.49
N ARG A 39 21.87 -28.00 12.88
CA ARG A 39 20.85 -27.48 11.97
C ARG A 39 21.37 -26.35 11.08
N PHE A 40 22.20 -25.46 11.62
CA PHE A 40 22.79 -24.38 10.84
C PHE A 40 23.65 -24.93 9.69
N GLU A 41 24.53 -25.89 9.96
CA GLU A 41 25.41 -26.50 8.98
C GLU A 41 24.62 -27.24 7.88
N LYS A 42 23.52 -27.91 8.27
CA LYS A 42 22.66 -28.62 7.31
C LYS A 42 21.86 -27.69 6.40
N PHE A 43 21.40 -26.56 6.93
CA PHE A 43 20.49 -25.62 6.24
C PHE A 43 21.12 -24.25 5.99
N SER A 44 22.42 -24.24 5.72
CA SER A 44 23.12 -23.08 5.19
C SER A 44 23.98 -23.47 3.98
N ARG A 45 24.22 -22.52 3.09
CA ARG A 45 25.10 -22.68 1.92
C ARG A 45 25.94 -21.42 1.75
N THR A 46 27.20 -21.59 1.38
CA THR A 46 28.11 -20.47 1.11
C THR A 46 28.44 -20.44 -0.38
N PHE A 47 28.21 -19.29 -1.01
CA PHE A 47 28.71 -19.00 -2.34
C PHE A 47 29.99 -18.18 -2.22
N THR A 48 31.11 -18.74 -2.67
CA THR A 48 32.37 -17.99 -2.83
C THR A 48 32.41 -17.38 -4.23
N ASN A 49 32.39 -16.06 -4.31
CA ASN A 49 32.46 -15.38 -5.60
C ASN A 49 33.88 -15.51 -6.18
N THR A 50 34.01 -16.21 -7.30
CA THR A 50 35.31 -16.47 -7.94
C THR A 50 36.01 -15.22 -8.47
N VAL A 51 35.29 -14.09 -8.58
CA VAL A 51 35.83 -12.84 -9.12
C VAL A 51 36.66 -12.09 -8.09
N ASP A 52 36.19 -12.02 -6.84
CA ASP A 52 36.82 -11.20 -5.79
C ASP A 52 37.11 -11.97 -4.50
N GLY A 53 36.89 -13.30 -4.51
CA GLY A 53 37.18 -14.23 -3.42
C GLY A 53 36.29 -14.04 -2.19
N LYS A 54 35.21 -13.27 -2.29
CA LYS A 54 34.33 -12.97 -1.15
C LYS A 54 33.18 -13.95 -1.05
N ASP A 55 32.90 -14.35 0.18
CA ASP A 55 31.80 -15.24 0.49
C ASP A 55 30.47 -14.49 0.66
N ILE A 56 29.40 -15.16 0.27
CA ILE A 56 28.02 -14.83 0.63
C ILE A 56 27.41 -16.09 1.25
N LEU A 57 27.14 -16.03 2.55
CA LEU A 57 26.46 -17.08 3.30
C LEU A 57 24.95 -16.90 3.20
N PHE A 58 24.24 -17.98 2.89
CA PHE A 58 22.79 -18.08 2.88
C PHE A 58 22.37 -19.06 3.97
N ASP A 59 21.97 -18.53 5.12
CA ASP A 59 21.43 -19.29 6.24
C ASP A 59 19.90 -19.33 6.14
N PHE A 60 19.36 -20.47 5.76
CA PHE A 60 17.91 -20.72 5.71
C PHE A 60 17.46 -21.70 6.81
N SER A 61 18.27 -21.90 7.85
CA SER A 61 17.98 -22.81 8.96
C SER A 61 16.79 -22.39 9.82
N LYS A 62 16.47 -21.10 9.85
CA LYS A 62 15.30 -20.52 10.56
C LYS A 62 14.02 -20.56 9.72
N ASN A 63 13.89 -21.54 8.83
CA ASN A 63 12.67 -21.81 8.05
C ASN A 63 11.98 -23.09 8.52
N PHE A 64 10.68 -23.24 8.20
CA PHE A 64 9.83 -24.37 8.60
C PHE A 64 10.11 -25.60 7.73
N ILE A 65 11.32 -26.13 7.86
CA ILE A 65 11.83 -27.21 7.03
C ILE A 65 12.53 -28.29 7.87
N THR A 66 12.45 -29.52 7.38
CA THR A 66 13.28 -30.66 7.78
C THR A 66 14.10 -31.15 6.58
N GLU A 67 14.97 -32.13 6.78
CA GLU A 67 15.69 -32.77 5.66
C GLU A 67 14.72 -33.40 4.66
N GLU A 68 13.63 -34.01 5.15
CA GLU A 68 12.53 -34.53 4.32
C GLU A 68 11.81 -33.41 3.55
N THR A 69 11.53 -32.26 4.18
CA THR A 69 10.95 -31.11 3.47
C THR A 69 11.83 -30.72 2.28
N LEU A 70 13.14 -30.64 2.50
CA LEU A 70 14.10 -30.27 1.47
C LEU A 70 14.13 -31.29 0.31
N ASP A 71 14.12 -32.58 0.63
CA ASP A 71 14.08 -33.65 -0.38
C ASP A 71 12.78 -33.61 -1.21
N LEU A 72 11.64 -33.37 -0.58
CA LEU A 72 10.35 -33.24 -1.26
C LEU A 72 10.29 -31.98 -2.16
N LEU A 73 10.86 -30.87 -1.71
CA LEU A 73 10.97 -29.64 -2.51
C LEU A 73 11.89 -29.84 -3.73
N VAL A 74 13.03 -30.51 -3.55
CA VAL A 74 13.92 -30.86 -4.67
C VAL A 74 13.23 -31.81 -5.65
N LYS A 75 12.47 -32.78 -5.15
CA LYS A 75 11.64 -33.67 -5.98
C LYS A 75 10.59 -32.89 -6.78
N LEU A 76 9.97 -31.87 -6.18
CA LEU A 76 9.05 -30.97 -6.90
C LEU A 76 9.76 -30.25 -8.05
N ALA A 77 10.97 -29.74 -7.84
CA ALA A 77 11.76 -29.12 -8.92
C ALA A 77 12.07 -30.10 -10.07
N GLN A 78 12.38 -31.35 -9.75
CA GLN A 78 12.62 -32.39 -10.74
C GLN A 78 11.35 -32.71 -11.54
N GLU A 79 10.21 -32.92 -10.87
CA GLU A 79 8.92 -33.20 -11.51
C GLU A 79 8.39 -32.02 -12.34
N ALA A 80 8.74 -30.78 -11.97
CA ALA A 80 8.43 -29.56 -12.73
C ALA A 80 9.37 -29.34 -13.93
N ASN A 81 10.34 -30.22 -14.16
CA ASN A 81 11.38 -30.12 -15.20
C ASN A 81 12.20 -28.82 -15.12
N LEU A 82 12.52 -28.36 -13.90
CA LEU A 82 13.27 -27.12 -13.68
C LEU A 82 14.63 -27.12 -14.40
N GLU A 83 15.38 -28.22 -14.31
CA GLU A 83 16.70 -28.33 -14.96
C GLU A 83 16.59 -28.25 -16.48
N GLN A 84 15.58 -28.87 -17.07
CA GLN A 84 15.33 -28.78 -18.50
C GLN A 84 15.03 -27.33 -18.93
N LEU A 85 14.19 -26.61 -18.18
CA LEU A 85 13.87 -25.21 -18.47
C LEU A 85 15.09 -24.31 -18.28
N ARG A 86 15.89 -24.55 -17.24
CA ARG A 86 17.15 -23.83 -17.00
C ARG A 86 18.08 -24.01 -18.20
N ASP A 87 18.29 -25.25 -18.61
CA ASP A 87 19.20 -25.56 -19.70
C ASP A 87 18.69 -24.96 -21.03
N ALA A 88 17.37 -24.94 -21.24
CA ALA A 88 16.75 -24.26 -22.38
C ALA A 88 16.99 -22.74 -22.37
N MET A 89 16.88 -22.08 -21.21
CA MET A 89 17.24 -20.67 -21.05
C MET A 89 18.70 -20.41 -21.47
N PHE A 90 19.63 -21.20 -20.96
CA PHE A 90 21.06 -21.04 -21.26
C PHE A 90 21.48 -21.48 -22.66
N LYS A 91 20.64 -22.24 -23.37
CA LYS A 91 20.79 -22.58 -24.80
C LYS A 91 20.21 -21.52 -25.73
N GLY A 92 19.58 -20.46 -25.19
CA GLY A 92 18.91 -19.44 -26.00
C GLY A 92 17.62 -19.94 -26.65
N GLU A 93 16.98 -21.00 -26.12
CA GLU A 93 15.69 -21.47 -26.63
C GLU A 93 14.58 -20.47 -26.32
N HIS A 94 13.49 -20.52 -27.09
CA HIS A 94 12.37 -19.60 -26.98
C HIS A 94 11.45 -19.95 -25.80
N ILE A 95 11.96 -19.79 -24.58
CA ILE A 95 11.23 -20.09 -23.35
C ILE A 95 10.22 -19.00 -22.96
N ASN A 96 10.32 -17.79 -23.53
CA ASN A 96 9.25 -16.80 -23.51
C ASN A 96 8.26 -17.14 -24.63
N PHE A 97 7.39 -18.11 -24.33
CA PHE A 97 6.55 -18.78 -25.32
C PHE A 97 5.37 -17.95 -25.81
N THR A 98 4.96 -16.89 -25.11
CA THR A 98 3.85 -16.03 -25.56
C THR A 98 4.32 -14.97 -26.55
N GLU A 99 5.59 -14.58 -26.49
CA GLU A 99 6.18 -13.59 -27.41
C GLU A 99 7.10 -14.24 -28.45
N ASP A 100 7.28 -15.57 -28.39
CA ASP A 100 8.22 -16.34 -29.21
C ASP A 100 9.64 -15.76 -29.19
N ARG A 101 10.21 -15.66 -27.99
CA ARG A 101 11.54 -15.08 -27.78
C ARG A 101 12.42 -15.95 -26.90
N ALA A 102 13.71 -15.93 -27.20
CA ALA A 102 14.74 -16.31 -26.25
C ALA A 102 14.72 -15.41 -25.00
N VAL A 103 15.27 -15.91 -23.91
CA VAL A 103 15.45 -15.16 -22.66
C VAL A 103 16.89 -15.35 -22.24
N TYR A 104 17.72 -14.32 -22.44
CA TYR A 104 19.16 -14.54 -22.42
C TYR A 104 19.97 -13.45 -21.74
N HIS A 105 19.44 -12.86 -20.66
CA HIS A 105 20.15 -11.86 -19.86
C HIS A 105 21.51 -12.37 -19.32
N ALA A 106 21.67 -13.68 -19.11
CA ALA A 106 22.97 -14.28 -18.78
C ALA A 106 24.04 -14.08 -19.87
N ALA A 107 23.65 -13.95 -21.15
CA ALA A 107 24.59 -13.68 -22.24
C ALA A 107 25.21 -12.28 -22.13
N LEU A 108 24.50 -11.30 -21.57
CA LEU A 108 24.99 -9.92 -21.37
C LEU A 108 26.15 -9.84 -20.39
N ARG A 109 26.26 -10.84 -19.51
CA ARG A 109 27.26 -10.93 -18.46
C ARG A 109 28.19 -12.12 -18.66
N ASN A 110 28.20 -12.73 -19.83
CA ASN A 110 29.12 -13.82 -20.15
C ASN A 110 30.57 -13.33 -20.31
N VAL A 111 31.25 -13.11 -19.19
CA VAL A 111 32.65 -12.65 -19.19
C VAL A 111 33.65 -13.74 -19.58
N SER A 112 33.21 -15.01 -19.65
CA SER A 112 34.05 -16.12 -20.12
C SER A 112 34.15 -16.19 -21.65
N ASN A 113 33.27 -15.48 -22.37
CA ASN A 113 33.10 -15.59 -23.81
C ASN A 113 32.81 -17.01 -24.30
N GLU A 114 32.20 -17.86 -23.45
CA GLU A 114 31.73 -19.17 -23.90
C GLU A 114 30.74 -18.99 -25.07
N PRO A 115 30.74 -19.88 -26.08
CA PRO A 115 29.83 -19.74 -27.21
C PRO A 115 28.38 -19.82 -26.77
N LEU A 116 27.64 -18.73 -26.98
CA LEU A 116 26.22 -18.59 -26.72
C LEU A 116 25.50 -18.20 -28.02
N GLN A 117 24.36 -18.82 -28.30
CA GLN A 117 23.65 -18.64 -29.56
C GLN A 117 22.15 -18.48 -29.36
N VAL A 118 21.52 -17.75 -30.28
CA VAL A 118 20.06 -17.71 -30.48
C VAL A 118 19.82 -17.95 -31.97
N ASP A 119 18.92 -18.85 -32.32
CA ASP A 119 18.64 -19.23 -33.72
C ASP A 119 19.90 -19.59 -34.54
N GLY A 120 20.86 -20.26 -33.91
CA GLY A 120 22.13 -20.64 -34.52
C GLY A 120 23.11 -19.49 -34.78
N LYS A 121 22.80 -18.27 -34.33
CA LYS A 121 23.67 -17.09 -34.45
C LYS A 121 24.33 -16.79 -33.11
N SER A 122 25.63 -16.53 -33.13
CA SER A 122 26.36 -16.09 -31.94
C SER A 122 25.81 -14.75 -31.44
N VAL A 123 25.56 -14.66 -30.13
CA VAL A 123 25.19 -13.38 -29.47
C VAL A 123 26.38 -12.70 -28.81
N VAL A 124 27.49 -13.43 -28.62
CA VAL A 124 28.66 -12.99 -27.85
C VAL A 124 29.34 -11.77 -28.49
N GLU A 125 29.52 -11.80 -29.81
CA GLU A 125 30.18 -10.70 -30.54
C GLU A 125 29.39 -9.40 -30.46
N GLY A 126 28.07 -9.46 -30.64
CA GLY A 126 27.18 -8.29 -30.54
C GLY A 126 27.19 -7.68 -29.12
N VAL A 127 27.09 -8.52 -28.09
CA VAL A 127 27.18 -8.09 -26.69
C VAL A 127 28.53 -7.42 -26.41
N ASN A 128 29.64 -8.05 -26.77
CA ASN A 128 30.97 -7.50 -26.53
C ASN A 128 31.23 -6.21 -27.30
N THR A 129 30.71 -6.08 -28.52
CA THR A 129 30.81 -4.83 -29.30
C THR A 129 30.14 -3.67 -28.56
N VAL A 130 28.94 -3.89 -28.02
CA VAL A 130 28.25 -2.87 -27.22
C VAL A 130 28.97 -2.57 -25.92
N LEU A 131 29.48 -3.59 -25.22
CA LEU A 131 30.23 -3.41 -23.97
C LEU A 131 31.53 -2.63 -24.17
N GLU A 132 32.28 -2.90 -25.25
CA GLU A 132 33.48 -2.10 -25.58
C GLU A 132 33.09 -0.67 -25.96
N HIS A 133 32.00 -0.46 -26.69
CA HIS A 133 31.50 0.88 -26.96
C HIS A 133 31.11 1.63 -25.66
N MET A 134 30.45 0.95 -24.72
CA MET A 134 30.14 1.52 -23.40
C MET A 134 31.42 1.89 -22.63
N LYS A 135 32.45 1.05 -22.68
CA LYS A 135 33.76 1.31 -22.08
C LYS A 135 34.40 2.56 -22.68
N GLU A 136 34.54 2.60 -24.00
CA GLU A 136 35.13 3.75 -24.72
C GLU A 136 34.40 5.05 -24.36
N PHE A 137 33.07 5.07 -24.49
CA PHE A 137 32.28 6.24 -24.20
C PHE A 137 32.34 6.65 -22.72
N SER A 138 32.24 5.68 -21.81
CA SER A 138 32.29 5.97 -20.37
C SER A 138 33.63 6.57 -19.95
N GLU A 139 34.75 6.07 -20.48
CA GLU A 139 36.08 6.62 -20.19
C GLU A 139 36.29 7.99 -20.83
N GLN A 140 35.77 8.26 -22.03
CA GLN A 140 35.79 9.60 -22.62
C GLN A 140 35.04 10.62 -21.74
N VAL A 141 33.86 10.28 -21.23
CA VAL A 141 33.09 11.16 -20.35
C VAL A 141 33.78 11.35 -18.99
N ARG A 142 34.25 10.26 -18.38
CA ARG A 142 34.88 10.28 -17.04
C ARG A 142 36.22 11.00 -17.02
N SER A 143 37.06 10.78 -18.03
CA SER A 143 38.32 11.52 -18.21
C SER A 143 38.12 13.01 -18.52
N GLY A 144 36.91 13.35 -18.98
CA GLY A 144 36.58 14.69 -19.46
C GLY A 144 37.07 14.97 -20.87
N GLU A 145 37.49 13.97 -21.63
CA GLU A 145 37.74 14.09 -23.07
C GLU A 145 36.46 14.48 -23.81
N TRP A 146 35.33 13.85 -23.46
CA TRP A 146 34.01 14.23 -23.98
C TRP A 146 33.62 15.61 -23.46
N LYS A 147 33.44 16.56 -24.38
CA LYS A 147 33.08 17.95 -24.06
C LYS A 147 31.64 18.26 -24.43
N GLY A 148 31.00 19.05 -23.59
CA GLY A 148 29.76 19.72 -23.95
C GLY A 148 29.96 20.78 -25.04
N TYR A 149 28.88 21.42 -25.47
CA TYR A 149 28.87 22.32 -26.61
C TYR A 149 29.77 23.56 -26.45
N THR A 150 30.11 23.95 -25.21
CA THR A 150 31.02 25.06 -24.88
C THR A 150 32.46 24.62 -24.60
N GLY A 151 32.78 23.33 -24.77
CA GLY A 151 34.12 22.78 -24.50
C GLY A 151 34.37 22.38 -23.05
N LYS A 152 33.38 22.54 -22.15
CA LYS A 152 33.44 22.09 -20.75
C LYS A 152 33.25 20.58 -20.65
N SER A 153 33.90 19.95 -19.66
CA SER A 153 33.68 18.53 -19.35
C SER A 153 32.29 18.31 -18.73
N ILE A 154 31.69 17.15 -19.01
CA ILE A 154 30.41 16.75 -18.42
C ILE A 154 30.54 16.59 -16.89
N ARG A 155 29.52 17.05 -16.16
CA ARG A 155 29.42 17.00 -14.70
C ARG A 155 28.12 16.35 -14.23
N THR A 156 27.08 16.42 -15.04
CA THR A 156 25.77 15.86 -14.71
C THR A 156 25.35 14.86 -15.77
N ILE A 157 24.84 13.72 -15.35
CA ILE A 157 24.23 12.72 -16.21
C ILE A 157 22.78 12.55 -15.78
N ILE A 158 21.86 12.63 -16.75
CA ILE A 158 20.43 12.43 -16.52
C ILE A 158 19.98 11.22 -17.34
N ASN A 159 19.68 10.12 -16.66
CA ASN A 159 19.07 8.95 -17.29
C ASN A 159 17.56 9.15 -17.37
N ILE A 160 16.99 9.12 -18.58
CA ILE A 160 15.55 9.25 -18.81
C ILE A 160 15.02 7.91 -19.32
N GLY A 161 14.23 7.22 -18.48
CA GLY A 161 13.71 5.88 -18.75
C GLY A 161 12.69 5.49 -17.68
N ILE A 162 11.84 4.49 -17.92
CA ILE A 162 10.84 4.03 -16.93
C ILE A 162 10.87 2.51 -16.79
N GLY A 163 10.47 2.01 -15.62
CA GLY A 163 10.46 0.57 -15.31
C GLY A 163 11.87 -0.01 -15.35
N GLY A 164 12.09 -1.00 -16.20
CA GLY A 164 13.38 -1.69 -16.32
C GLY A 164 14.52 -0.80 -16.83
N SER A 165 14.19 0.28 -17.55
CA SER A 165 15.14 1.29 -18.02
C SER A 165 15.48 2.34 -16.95
N ASP A 166 15.01 2.16 -15.71
CA ASP A 166 15.21 3.08 -14.57
C ASP A 166 15.62 2.34 -13.29
N LEU A 167 14.79 1.43 -12.80
CA LEU A 167 14.93 0.84 -11.46
C LEU A 167 16.25 0.10 -11.25
N GLY A 168 16.71 -0.65 -12.26
CA GLY A 168 18.01 -1.33 -12.22
C GLY A 168 19.17 -0.32 -12.08
N PRO A 169 19.35 0.60 -13.04
CA PRO A 169 20.35 1.66 -12.94
C PRO A 169 20.31 2.48 -11.64
N VAL A 170 19.12 2.90 -11.19
CA VAL A 170 18.95 3.62 -9.91
C VAL A 170 19.47 2.79 -8.75
N MET A 171 19.02 1.54 -8.64
CA MET A 171 19.40 0.67 -7.54
C MET A 171 20.91 0.38 -7.53
N VAL A 172 21.49 0.04 -8.68
CA VAL A 172 22.92 -0.33 -8.75
C VAL A 172 23.82 0.87 -8.44
N THR A 173 23.50 2.07 -8.95
CA THR A 173 24.29 3.28 -8.67
C THR A 173 24.19 3.72 -7.22
N GLU A 174 23.02 3.59 -6.58
CA GLU A 174 22.87 3.86 -5.15
C GLU A 174 23.60 2.81 -4.29
N ALA A 175 23.50 1.53 -4.64
CA ALA A 175 24.17 0.42 -3.96
C ALA A 175 25.71 0.52 -4.04
N LEU A 176 26.24 0.98 -5.19
CA LEU A 176 27.67 1.10 -5.47
C LEU A 176 28.19 2.54 -5.39
N LYS A 177 27.46 3.42 -4.70
CA LYS A 177 27.87 4.82 -4.46
C LYS A 177 29.30 4.99 -3.92
N PRO A 178 29.83 4.12 -3.04
CA PRO A 178 31.24 4.19 -2.62
C PRO A 178 32.27 4.07 -3.76
N TYR A 179 31.88 3.50 -4.91
CA TYR A 179 32.71 3.33 -6.10
C TYR A 179 32.43 4.42 -7.16
N GLY A 180 31.51 5.34 -6.88
CA GLY A 180 31.07 6.38 -7.80
C GLY A 180 32.13 7.47 -8.03
N HIS A 181 32.12 8.04 -9.23
CA HIS A 181 33.02 9.12 -9.58
C HIS A 181 32.64 10.40 -8.82
N PRO A 182 33.55 11.02 -8.05
CA PRO A 182 33.22 12.10 -7.12
C PRO A 182 32.75 13.39 -7.80
N ASN A 183 33.05 13.53 -9.10
CA ASN A 183 32.77 14.73 -9.89
C ASN A 183 31.57 14.58 -10.83
N LEU A 184 30.93 13.39 -10.87
CA LEU A 184 29.74 13.15 -11.69
C LEU A 184 28.51 13.07 -10.79
N LYS A 185 27.52 13.89 -11.11
CA LYS A 185 26.20 13.87 -10.49
C LYS A 185 25.24 13.08 -11.37
N LEU A 186 24.49 12.17 -10.78
CA LEU A 186 23.45 11.42 -11.47
C LEU A 186 22.06 11.93 -11.10
N HIS A 187 21.19 12.02 -12.10
CA HIS A 187 19.75 12.08 -11.92
C HIS A 187 19.09 10.97 -12.73
N PHE A 188 17.97 10.47 -12.22
CA PHE A 188 17.14 9.47 -12.89
C PHE A 188 15.75 10.07 -13.03
N VAL A 189 15.24 10.19 -14.25
CA VAL A 189 13.94 10.79 -14.55
C VAL A 189 13.07 9.74 -15.23
N SER A 190 12.06 9.27 -14.50
CA SER A 190 11.19 8.20 -14.94
C SER A 190 9.71 8.58 -15.01
N ASN A 191 9.17 9.09 -13.92
CA ASN A 191 7.77 9.52 -13.85
C ASN A 191 7.41 10.58 -14.93
N ILE A 192 6.19 10.50 -15.45
CA ILE A 192 5.60 11.50 -16.36
C ILE A 192 5.05 12.72 -15.62
N ASP A 193 4.92 12.64 -14.30
CA ASP A 193 4.76 13.83 -13.46
C ASP A 193 5.90 14.81 -13.75
N GLY A 194 5.54 15.97 -14.31
CA GLY A 194 6.48 17.01 -14.74
C GLY A 194 7.40 17.52 -13.64
N THR A 195 7.06 17.29 -12.37
CA THR A 195 7.92 17.57 -11.22
C THR A 195 9.28 16.89 -11.35
N HIS A 196 9.31 15.64 -11.84
CA HIS A 196 10.52 14.82 -11.85
C HIS A 196 11.58 15.38 -12.80
N ILE A 197 11.18 15.71 -14.04
CA ILE A 197 12.07 16.34 -15.01
C ILE A 197 12.42 17.78 -14.60
N ALA A 198 11.46 18.54 -14.06
CA ALA A 198 11.68 19.92 -13.66
C ALA A 198 12.74 20.06 -12.56
N GLU A 199 12.67 19.26 -11.50
CA GLU A 199 13.65 19.32 -10.40
C GLU A 199 15.03 18.80 -10.85
N ALA A 200 15.10 17.78 -11.71
CA ALA A 200 16.38 17.33 -12.27
C ALA A 200 17.06 18.42 -13.12
N LEU A 201 16.30 19.12 -13.97
CA LEU A 201 16.84 20.18 -14.83
C LEU A 201 17.21 21.45 -14.05
N LYS A 202 16.49 21.77 -12.98
CA LYS A 202 16.74 22.94 -12.12
C LYS A 202 18.12 22.92 -11.46
N GLU A 203 18.63 21.75 -11.13
CA GLU A 203 19.96 21.57 -10.55
C GLU A 203 21.06 21.27 -11.58
N SER A 204 20.76 21.47 -12.87
CA SER A 204 21.62 21.08 -14.00
C SER A 204 22.05 22.27 -14.86
N ASP A 205 23.24 22.17 -15.46
CA ASP A 205 23.78 23.18 -16.39
C ASP A 205 23.79 22.58 -17.82
N PRO A 206 23.11 23.19 -18.80
CA PRO A 206 23.05 22.68 -20.17
C PRO A 206 24.42 22.55 -20.83
N GLU A 207 25.44 23.30 -20.38
CA GLU A 207 26.80 23.20 -20.91
C GLU A 207 27.54 21.94 -20.45
N THR A 208 27.10 21.32 -19.34
CA THR A 208 27.81 20.21 -18.68
C THR A 208 26.91 19.01 -18.35
N THR A 209 25.71 18.96 -18.92
CA THR A 209 24.73 17.88 -18.69
C THR A 209 24.63 16.93 -19.87
N LEU A 210 24.78 15.64 -19.65
CA LEU A 210 24.57 14.57 -20.63
C LEU A 210 23.26 13.83 -20.33
N PHE A 211 22.41 13.65 -21.34
CA PHE A 211 21.15 12.93 -21.25
C PHE A 211 21.28 11.54 -21.87
N LEU A 212 20.92 10.51 -21.12
CA LEU A 212 20.82 9.13 -21.62
C LEU A 212 19.34 8.80 -21.81
N ILE A 213 18.90 8.61 -23.06
CA ILE A 213 17.51 8.28 -23.35
C ILE A 213 17.36 6.75 -23.43
N ALA A 214 16.83 6.15 -22.37
CA ALA A 214 16.74 4.72 -22.18
C ALA A 214 15.35 4.18 -22.53
N SER A 215 15.18 3.66 -23.74
CA SER A 215 13.92 3.08 -24.19
C SER A 215 14.14 2.09 -25.32
N LYS A 216 13.73 0.83 -25.11
CA LYS A 216 13.84 -0.25 -26.11
C LYS A 216 13.21 0.14 -27.45
N THR A 217 11.98 0.64 -27.42
CA THR A 217 11.22 1.02 -28.63
C THR A 217 11.48 2.45 -29.08
N PHE A 218 12.02 3.29 -28.19
CA PHE A 218 12.13 4.74 -28.36
C PHE A 218 10.78 5.45 -28.58
N THR A 219 9.67 4.79 -28.19
CA THR A 219 8.30 5.29 -28.35
C THR A 219 7.49 5.30 -27.04
N THR A 220 8.08 4.89 -25.93
CA THR A 220 7.44 4.93 -24.61
C THR A 220 6.97 6.36 -24.29
N ALA A 221 5.67 6.55 -24.08
CA ALA A 221 5.07 7.88 -23.99
C ALA A 221 5.73 8.74 -22.91
N GLU A 222 5.94 8.18 -21.72
CA GLU A 222 6.57 8.84 -20.58
C GLU A 222 8.01 9.25 -20.91
N THR A 223 8.82 8.30 -21.38
CA THR A 223 10.23 8.53 -21.72
C THR A 223 10.41 9.54 -22.84
N THR A 224 9.66 9.41 -23.93
CA THR A 224 9.76 10.34 -25.08
C THR A 224 9.26 11.75 -24.73
N THR A 225 8.25 11.88 -23.88
CA THR A 225 7.77 13.20 -23.42
C THR A 225 8.83 13.89 -22.55
N ASN A 226 9.44 13.15 -21.61
CA ASN A 226 10.54 13.66 -20.79
C ASN A 226 11.77 13.99 -21.64
N ALA A 227 12.14 13.14 -22.59
CA ALA A 227 13.26 13.37 -23.51
C ALA A 227 13.05 14.63 -24.36
N ASN A 228 11.85 14.85 -24.89
CA ASN A 228 11.52 16.06 -25.65
C ASN A 228 11.51 17.32 -24.76
N SER A 229 11.09 17.20 -23.50
CA SER A 229 11.15 18.29 -22.53
C SER A 229 12.60 18.68 -22.20
N ALA A 230 13.48 17.69 -21.99
CA ALA A 230 14.91 17.88 -21.82
C ALA A 230 15.57 18.49 -23.06
N LYS A 231 15.24 17.98 -24.26
CA LYS A 231 15.72 18.52 -25.54
C LYS A 231 15.33 19.98 -25.71
N LYS A 232 14.06 20.33 -25.44
CA LYS A 232 13.58 21.72 -25.50
C LYS A 232 14.37 22.62 -24.54
N TRP A 233 14.49 22.22 -23.28
CA TRP A 233 15.25 22.96 -22.26
C TRP A 233 16.72 23.18 -22.68
N PHE A 234 17.36 22.15 -23.25
CA PHE A 234 18.73 22.25 -23.74
C PHE A 234 18.84 23.23 -24.91
N LEU A 235 17.95 23.13 -25.91
CA LEU A 235 17.98 23.97 -27.12
C LEU A 235 17.62 25.43 -26.85
N GLU A 236 16.87 25.74 -25.79
CA GLU A 236 16.64 27.13 -25.34
C GLU A 236 17.96 27.86 -25.01
N LYS A 237 19.02 27.11 -24.63
CA LYS A 237 20.33 27.65 -24.26
C LYS A 237 21.38 27.42 -25.35
N ALA A 238 21.46 26.22 -25.91
CA ALA A 238 22.42 25.89 -26.97
C ALA A 238 22.08 26.57 -28.32
N LYS A 239 20.80 26.79 -28.61
CA LYS A 239 20.27 27.44 -29.83
C LYS A 239 20.74 26.84 -31.16
N ASP A 240 21.22 25.60 -31.14
CA ASP A 240 21.74 24.88 -32.30
C ASP A 240 21.47 23.37 -32.14
N GLU A 241 20.66 22.81 -33.05
CA GLU A 241 20.29 21.39 -33.03
C GLU A 241 21.48 20.45 -33.25
N SER A 242 22.54 20.91 -33.92
CA SER A 242 23.73 20.07 -34.13
C SER A 242 24.44 19.73 -32.81
N GLN A 243 24.19 20.49 -31.73
CA GLN A 243 24.76 20.21 -30.42
C GLN A 243 24.07 19.06 -29.67
N ILE A 244 22.93 18.54 -30.17
CA ILE A 244 22.27 17.36 -29.59
C ILE A 244 23.23 16.17 -29.55
N ALA A 245 24.06 15.99 -30.59
CA ALA A 245 25.05 14.92 -30.68
C ALA A 245 26.13 14.96 -29.57
N LYS A 246 26.26 16.04 -28.80
CA LYS A 246 27.20 16.13 -27.67
C LYS A 246 26.54 15.90 -26.30
N HIS A 247 25.20 16.00 -26.25
CA HIS A 247 24.46 16.04 -24.98
C HIS A 247 23.37 14.98 -24.87
N PHE A 248 23.09 14.23 -25.95
CA PHE A 248 22.09 13.17 -25.93
C PHE A 248 22.67 11.89 -26.54
N VAL A 249 22.47 10.79 -25.83
CA VAL A 249 22.77 9.43 -26.30
C VAL A 249 21.55 8.54 -26.10
N ALA A 250 21.43 7.47 -26.87
CA ALA A 250 20.28 6.58 -26.83
C ALA A 250 20.68 5.16 -26.42
N LEU A 251 19.88 4.55 -25.55
CA LEU A 251 19.96 3.13 -25.21
C LEU A 251 18.71 2.48 -25.80
N SER A 252 18.82 1.94 -27.01
CA SER A 252 17.63 1.58 -27.80
C SER A 252 17.93 0.55 -28.89
N THR A 253 16.87 0.01 -29.48
CA THR A 253 16.91 -0.89 -30.65
C THR A 253 16.36 -0.23 -31.91
N ASN A 254 15.83 0.99 -31.81
CA ASN A 254 15.10 1.67 -32.87
C ASN A 254 15.89 2.85 -33.45
N GLU A 255 16.81 2.56 -34.36
CA GLU A 255 17.67 3.56 -35.01
C GLU A 255 16.87 4.68 -35.70
N ALA A 256 15.74 4.35 -36.32
CA ALA A 256 14.92 5.32 -37.06
C ALA A 256 14.35 6.42 -36.15
N GLU A 257 13.82 6.05 -34.97
CA GLU A 257 13.30 7.05 -34.03
C GLU A 257 14.41 7.80 -33.28
N VAL A 258 15.56 7.14 -33.02
CA VAL A 258 16.74 7.78 -32.41
C VAL A 258 17.32 8.87 -33.32
N THR A 259 17.53 8.56 -34.59
CA THR A 259 18.06 9.51 -35.58
C THR A 259 17.07 10.64 -35.86
N LYS A 260 15.77 10.35 -35.94
CA LYS A 260 14.69 11.34 -36.03
C LYS A 260 14.65 12.29 -34.84
N PHE A 261 15.01 11.83 -33.63
CA PHE A 261 15.14 12.70 -32.47
C PHE A 261 16.34 13.66 -32.58
N GLY A 262 17.35 13.33 -33.40
CA GLY A 262 18.56 14.11 -33.64
C GLY A 262 19.80 13.59 -32.91
N ILE A 263 19.74 12.39 -32.33
CA ILE A 263 20.90 11.72 -31.75
C ILE A 263 21.72 11.09 -32.87
N ASP A 264 23.05 11.27 -32.82
CA ASP A 264 23.98 10.63 -33.77
C ASP A 264 23.89 9.11 -33.60
N LYS A 265 23.88 8.36 -34.72
CA LYS A 265 23.90 6.90 -34.71
C LYS A 265 25.07 6.35 -33.89
N LYS A 266 26.22 7.02 -33.89
CA LYS A 266 27.39 6.63 -33.09
C LYS A 266 27.15 6.71 -31.58
N ASN A 267 26.15 7.49 -31.15
CA ASN A 267 25.76 7.63 -29.76
C ASN A 267 24.57 6.73 -29.39
N MET A 268 24.27 5.73 -30.23
CA MET A 268 23.27 4.71 -29.95
C MET A 268 23.96 3.46 -29.42
N PHE A 269 23.49 2.98 -28.27
CA PHE A 269 23.93 1.76 -27.63
C PHE A 269 22.81 0.72 -27.79
N GLU A 270 23.05 -0.25 -28.66
CA GLU A 270 22.09 -1.27 -29.03
C GLU A 270 21.98 -2.37 -27.96
N PHE A 271 20.84 -3.06 -27.95
CA PHE A 271 20.65 -4.29 -27.21
C PHE A 271 19.57 -5.14 -27.88
N GLU A 272 19.44 -6.39 -27.49
CA GLU A 272 18.64 -7.36 -28.24
C GLU A 272 17.21 -7.53 -27.74
N SER A 273 16.36 -8.12 -28.59
CA SER A 273 14.94 -8.36 -28.28
C SER A 273 14.73 -9.35 -27.11
N TRP A 274 15.66 -10.29 -26.91
CA TRP A 274 15.67 -11.27 -25.81
C TRP A 274 16.11 -10.68 -24.45
N VAL A 275 16.45 -9.39 -24.42
CA VAL A 275 16.66 -8.63 -23.18
C VAL A 275 15.31 -8.12 -22.66
N GLY A 276 14.83 -8.74 -21.59
CA GLY A 276 13.66 -8.28 -20.84
C GLY A 276 14.00 -7.03 -20.03
N GLY A 277 13.06 -6.06 -19.95
CA GLY A 277 13.32 -4.77 -19.30
C GLY A 277 13.75 -4.90 -17.83
N ARG A 278 13.04 -5.70 -17.03
CA ARG A 278 13.42 -5.95 -15.61
C ARG A 278 14.71 -6.76 -15.42
N TYR A 279 15.31 -7.23 -16.51
CA TYR A 279 16.58 -7.96 -16.57
C TYR A 279 17.64 -7.20 -17.40
N SER A 280 17.47 -5.88 -17.65
CA SER A 280 18.29 -5.18 -18.64
C SER A 280 19.51 -4.43 -18.10
N VAL A 281 19.67 -4.28 -16.78
CA VAL A 281 20.76 -3.47 -16.19
C VAL A 281 22.17 -3.92 -16.61
N TRP A 282 22.30 -5.18 -17.06
CA TRP A 282 23.53 -5.79 -17.57
C TRP A 282 23.91 -5.33 -18.99
N SER A 283 22.96 -4.78 -19.74
CA SER A 283 23.12 -4.36 -21.15
C SER A 283 23.56 -2.90 -21.28
N ALA A 284 23.40 -2.31 -22.48
CA ALA A 284 23.44 -0.87 -22.73
C ALA A 284 22.67 -0.03 -21.70
N ILE A 285 21.56 -0.54 -21.14
CA ILE A 285 20.81 0.15 -20.07
C ILE A 285 21.67 0.44 -18.84
N GLY A 286 22.72 -0.35 -18.58
CA GLY A 286 23.72 -0.12 -17.56
C GLY A 286 24.71 1.01 -17.84
N LEU A 287 24.58 1.78 -18.92
CA LEU A 287 25.55 2.84 -19.27
C LEU A 287 25.70 3.89 -18.17
N SER A 288 24.61 4.30 -17.51
CA SER A 288 24.67 5.22 -16.37
C SER A 288 25.46 4.63 -15.19
N VAL A 289 25.39 3.31 -14.99
CA VAL A 289 26.20 2.59 -14.00
C VAL A 289 27.68 2.69 -14.40
N ALA A 290 28.03 2.27 -15.62
CA ALA A 290 29.41 2.29 -16.11
C ALA A 290 30.04 3.70 -16.07
N LEU A 291 29.28 4.73 -16.46
CA LEU A 291 29.70 6.13 -16.35
C LEU A 291 30.02 6.51 -14.88
N TYR A 292 29.22 6.06 -13.94
CA TYR A 292 29.35 6.44 -12.54
C TYR A 292 30.46 5.69 -11.82
N ILE A 293 30.43 4.36 -11.85
CA ILE A 293 31.40 3.53 -11.10
C ILE A 293 32.67 3.20 -11.90
N GLY A 294 32.70 3.51 -13.19
CA GLY A 294 33.78 3.15 -14.11
C GLY A 294 33.58 1.77 -14.72
N TYR A 295 34.12 1.57 -15.93
CA TYR A 295 33.88 0.33 -16.67
C TYR A 295 34.48 -0.90 -15.97
N ASP A 296 35.64 -0.80 -15.34
CA ASP A 296 36.25 -1.95 -14.63
C ASP A 296 35.35 -2.47 -13.49
N ASN A 297 34.70 -1.56 -12.76
CA ASN A 297 33.73 -1.93 -11.73
C ASN A 297 32.44 -2.47 -12.35
N PHE A 298 32.00 -1.92 -13.48
CA PHE A 298 30.86 -2.48 -14.23
C PHE A 298 31.16 -3.90 -14.73
N HIS A 299 32.36 -4.17 -15.25
CA HIS A 299 32.79 -5.50 -15.65
C HIS A 299 32.86 -6.45 -14.45
N GLN A 300 33.36 -6.03 -13.29
CA GLN A 300 33.30 -6.84 -12.06
C GLN A 300 31.85 -7.16 -11.66
N PHE A 301 30.93 -6.21 -11.82
CA PHE A 301 29.51 -6.40 -11.60
C PHE A 301 28.92 -7.48 -12.52
N LEU A 302 29.22 -7.43 -13.83
CA LEU A 302 28.85 -8.50 -14.77
C LEU A 302 29.47 -9.84 -14.37
N ALA A 303 30.77 -9.86 -14.07
CA ALA A 303 31.51 -11.08 -13.75
C ALA A 303 30.99 -11.76 -12.48
N GLY A 304 30.59 -11.00 -11.46
CA GLY A 304 30.02 -11.56 -10.23
C GLY A 304 28.66 -12.23 -10.48
N ALA A 305 27.83 -11.64 -11.34
CA ALA A 305 26.58 -12.24 -11.77
C ALA A 305 26.82 -13.51 -12.62
N HIS A 306 27.83 -13.50 -13.50
CA HIS A 306 28.26 -14.69 -14.26
C HIS A 306 28.72 -15.85 -13.37
N ALA A 307 29.48 -15.55 -12.31
CA ALA A 307 29.91 -16.56 -11.36
C ALA A 307 28.72 -17.25 -10.70
N LEU A 308 27.63 -16.52 -10.43
CA LEU A 308 26.41 -17.10 -9.92
C LEU A 308 25.58 -17.81 -11.00
N ASP A 309 25.56 -17.34 -12.25
CA ASP A 309 24.96 -18.09 -13.37
C ASP A 309 25.58 -19.49 -13.44
N LYS A 310 26.92 -19.57 -13.33
CA LYS A 310 27.64 -20.83 -13.31
C LYS A 310 27.21 -21.73 -12.15
N HIS A 311 27.12 -21.18 -10.93
CA HIS A 311 26.59 -21.90 -9.77
C HIS A 311 25.17 -22.43 -10.02
N PHE A 312 24.28 -21.61 -10.58
CA PHE A 312 22.90 -22.00 -10.88
C PHE A 312 22.81 -23.13 -11.94
N ARG A 313 23.70 -23.14 -12.94
CA ARG A 313 23.78 -24.21 -13.95
C ARG A 313 24.35 -25.51 -13.42
N GLU A 314 25.39 -25.44 -12.62
CA GLU A 314 26.26 -26.59 -12.34
C GLU A 314 26.00 -27.23 -10.97
N ALA A 315 25.52 -26.46 -9.99
CA ALA A 315 25.28 -26.99 -8.65
C ALA A 315 24.09 -27.97 -8.65
N PRO A 316 24.20 -29.14 -7.98
CA PRO A 316 23.06 -30.03 -7.74
C PRO A 316 21.92 -29.27 -7.06
N LEU A 317 20.65 -29.57 -7.39
CA LEU A 317 19.49 -28.81 -6.90
C LEU A 317 19.45 -28.63 -5.38
N LYS A 318 19.86 -29.64 -4.61
CA LYS A 318 19.92 -29.61 -3.13
C LYS A 318 21.01 -28.70 -2.56
N GLU A 319 21.98 -28.30 -3.39
CA GLU A 319 23.08 -27.38 -3.07
C GLU A 319 22.95 -26.03 -3.80
N ASN A 320 21.93 -25.90 -4.66
CA ASN A 320 21.78 -24.79 -5.58
C ASN A 320 20.99 -23.64 -4.92
N ILE A 321 21.73 -22.67 -4.38
CA ILE A 321 21.23 -21.53 -3.60
C ILE A 321 19.98 -20.83 -4.21
N PRO A 322 19.97 -20.36 -5.48
CA PRO A 322 18.75 -19.78 -6.06
C PRO A 322 17.56 -20.75 -6.16
N VAL A 323 17.82 -22.03 -6.47
CA VAL A 323 16.76 -23.06 -6.52
C VAL A 323 16.14 -23.26 -5.15
N LEU A 324 16.96 -23.41 -4.11
CA LEU A 324 16.47 -23.60 -2.74
C LEU A 324 15.64 -22.40 -2.29
N ALA A 325 16.07 -21.19 -2.61
CA ALA A 325 15.32 -19.99 -2.26
C ALA A 325 13.97 -19.91 -2.99
N GLY A 326 13.91 -20.25 -4.28
CA GLY A 326 12.65 -20.27 -5.03
C GLY A 326 11.70 -21.36 -4.53
N LEU A 327 12.24 -22.52 -4.15
CA LEU A 327 11.47 -23.61 -3.54
C LEU A 327 10.92 -23.23 -2.16
N LEU A 328 11.68 -22.49 -1.34
CA LEU A 328 11.18 -21.93 -0.08
C LEU A 328 10.07 -20.91 -0.31
N SER A 329 10.18 -20.07 -1.34
CA SER A 329 9.10 -19.15 -1.72
C SER A 329 7.81 -19.89 -2.08
N VAL A 330 7.90 -20.93 -2.93
CA VAL A 330 6.76 -21.83 -3.25
C VAL A 330 6.21 -22.51 -1.99
N TRP A 331 7.09 -23.00 -1.10
CA TRP A 331 6.69 -23.62 0.16
C TRP A 331 5.80 -22.69 1.00
N TYR A 332 6.20 -21.43 1.12
CA TYR A 332 5.44 -20.46 1.91
C TYR A 332 4.20 -19.92 1.20
N SER A 333 4.29 -19.62 -0.10
CA SER A 333 3.19 -19.10 -0.89
C SER A 333 2.04 -20.11 -0.94
N ASP A 334 2.33 -21.35 -1.35
CA ASP A 334 1.30 -22.32 -1.70
C ASP A 334 0.83 -23.23 -0.56
N PHE A 335 1.70 -23.53 0.40
CA PHE A 335 1.38 -24.46 1.49
C PHE A 335 1.02 -23.71 2.79
N PHE A 336 1.74 -22.63 3.10
CA PHE A 336 1.43 -21.77 4.25
C PHE A 336 0.50 -20.60 3.92
N GLY A 337 0.22 -20.33 2.64
CA GLY A 337 -0.66 -19.23 2.23
C GLY A 337 -0.07 -17.83 2.48
N ALA A 338 1.26 -17.71 2.56
CA ALA A 338 1.92 -16.43 2.76
C ALA A 338 1.82 -15.58 1.48
N GLN A 339 1.04 -14.50 1.53
CA GLN A 339 0.82 -13.62 0.38
C GLN A 339 1.93 -12.60 0.17
N THR A 340 2.81 -12.42 1.16
CA THR A 340 3.85 -11.39 1.14
C THR A 340 5.20 -12.00 1.48
N HIS A 341 6.26 -11.41 0.92
CA HIS A 341 7.65 -11.75 1.24
C HIS A 341 8.41 -10.46 1.53
N LEU A 342 9.13 -10.42 2.65
CA LEU A 342 9.86 -9.24 3.09
C LEU A 342 11.33 -9.37 2.70
N VAL A 343 11.90 -8.35 2.06
CA VAL A 343 13.35 -8.20 1.87
C VAL A 343 13.82 -6.97 2.63
N ALA A 344 14.53 -7.17 3.74
CA ALA A 344 15.01 -6.07 4.58
C ALA A 344 16.55 -6.02 4.61
N PRO A 345 17.19 -5.17 3.78
CA PRO A 345 18.63 -4.99 3.83
C PRO A 345 19.04 -4.17 5.07
N PHE A 346 19.96 -4.69 5.86
CA PHE A 346 20.71 -3.96 6.87
C PHE A 346 21.88 -3.24 6.21
N ASP A 347 21.56 -2.41 5.20
CA ASP A 347 22.51 -1.60 4.43
C ASP A 347 21.75 -0.41 3.81
N GLN A 348 22.24 0.80 4.04
CA GLN A 348 21.58 2.02 3.57
C GLN A 348 21.77 2.28 2.07
N TYR A 349 22.86 1.80 1.46
CA TYR A 349 23.07 1.91 0.02
C TYR A 349 22.10 0.98 -0.75
N LEU A 350 21.65 -0.10 -0.13
CA LEU A 350 20.62 -1.01 -0.68
C LEU A 350 19.18 -0.52 -0.50
N HIS A 351 18.92 0.77 -0.22
CA HIS A 351 17.56 1.29 -0.01
C HIS A 351 16.60 1.12 -1.19
N ARG A 352 17.12 1.04 -2.42
CA ARG A 352 16.30 0.78 -3.62
C ARG A 352 16.24 -0.71 -3.99
N PHE A 353 16.93 -1.57 -3.26
CA PHE A 353 16.97 -3.01 -3.54
C PHE A 353 15.58 -3.67 -3.45
N PRO A 354 14.76 -3.43 -2.40
CA PRO A 354 13.40 -3.97 -2.36
C PRO A 354 12.52 -3.48 -3.52
N ALA A 355 12.60 -2.20 -3.88
CA ALA A 355 11.84 -1.63 -5.00
C ALA A 355 12.26 -2.18 -6.37
N TYR A 356 13.55 -2.48 -6.55
CA TYR A 356 14.03 -3.19 -7.74
C TYR A 356 13.47 -4.62 -7.80
N LEU A 357 13.51 -5.34 -6.68
CA LEU A 357 12.99 -6.72 -6.59
C LEU A 357 11.48 -6.80 -6.77
N GLN A 358 10.72 -5.78 -6.38
CA GLN A 358 9.29 -5.68 -6.66
C GLN A 358 9.01 -5.82 -8.15
N GLN A 359 9.73 -5.08 -9.00
CA GLN A 359 9.57 -5.24 -10.45
C GLN A 359 10.07 -6.61 -10.91
N LEU A 360 11.26 -7.03 -10.46
CA LEU A 360 11.85 -8.30 -10.89
C LEU A 360 10.92 -9.49 -10.63
N SER A 361 10.37 -9.63 -9.42
CA SER A 361 9.53 -10.78 -9.07
C SER A 361 8.08 -10.57 -9.46
N MET A 362 7.45 -9.44 -9.09
CA MET A 362 5.99 -9.30 -9.23
C MET A 362 5.57 -9.14 -10.70
N GLU A 363 6.36 -8.46 -11.53
CA GLU A 363 6.07 -8.35 -12.97
C GLU A 363 6.38 -9.68 -13.70
N SER A 364 7.33 -10.47 -13.19
CA SER A 364 7.64 -11.80 -13.73
C SER A 364 6.56 -12.82 -13.39
N ASN A 365 6.28 -12.97 -12.09
CA ASN A 365 5.54 -14.11 -11.55
C ASN A 365 4.14 -13.77 -11.02
N GLY A 366 3.70 -12.51 -11.09
CA GLY A 366 2.30 -12.10 -10.87
C GLY A 366 1.40 -12.53 -12.03
N LYS A 367 1.30 -13.84 -12.25
CA LYS A 367 0.63 -14.45 -13.42
C LYS A 367 -0.43 -15.45 -12.97
N ALA A 368 -1.45 -15.61 -13.81
CA ALA A 368 -2.55 -16.54 -13.55
C ALA A 368 -2.72 -17.62 -14.63
N ILE A 369 -1.96 -17.55 -15.73
CA ILE A 369 -2.08 -18.45 -16.88
C ILE A 369 -0.80 -19.26 -17.04
N THR A 370 -0.96 -20.57 -17.16
CA THR A 370 0.14 -21.53 -17.35
C THR A 370 0.58 -21.62 -18.82
N ARG A 371 1.68 -22.33 -19.08
CA ARG A 371 2.17 -22.62 -20.44
C ARG A 371 1.18 -23.39 -21.33
N SER A 372 0.24 -24.14 -20.75
CA SER A 372 -0.83 -24.81 -21.52
C SER A 372 -1.98 -23.87 -21.87
N GLY A 373 -2.03 -22.67 -21.31
CA GLY A 373 -3.14 -21.73 -21.45
C GLY A 373 -4.22 -21.88 -20.38
N ASP A 374 -4.06 -22.82 -19.45
CA ASP A 374 -5.01 -23.02 -18.34
C ASP A 374 -4.76 -22.01 -17.22
N TYR A 375 -5.84 -21.62 -16.53
CA TYR A 375 -5.73 -20.90 -15.26
C TYR A 375 -5.09 -21.78 -14.19
N VAL A 376 -4.21 -21.16 -13.39
CA VAL A 376 -3.60 -21.79 -12.21
C VAL A 376 -4.67 -22.13 -11.16
N LYS A 377 -4.46 -23.23 -10.42
CA LYS A 377 -5.33 -23.68 -9.30
C LYS A 377 -4.64 -23.51 -7.94
N TYR A 378 -3.65 -22.65 -7.89
CA TYR A 378 -2.72 -22.37 -6.79
C TYR A 378 -2.33 -20.89 -6.87
N THR A 379 -1.56 -20.39 -5.89
CA THR A 379 -1.09 -19.00 -5.91
C THR A 379 0.24 -18.91 -6.66
N THR A 380 0.63 -17.72 -7.10
CA THR A 380 1.91 -17.49 -7.79
C THR A 380 2.72 -16.46 -7.03
N GLY A 381 3.37 -15.51 -7.73
CA GLY A 381 4.34 -14.59 -7.14
C GLY A 381 3.82 -13.85 -5.92
N PRO A 382 4.55 -13.84 -4.78
CA PRO A 382 4.14 -13.10 -3.60
C PRO A 382 4.30 -11.58 -3.80
N ILE A 383 3.62 -10.81 -2.96
CA ILE A 383 3.84 -9.36 -2.88
C ILE A 383 5.15 -9.12 -2.14
N LEU A 384 6.17 -8.64 -2.87
CA LEU A 384 7.44 -8.22 -2.27
C LEU A 384 7.34 -6.80 -1.71
N PHE A 385 7.87 -6.62 -0.51
CA PHE A 385 8.03 -5.31 0.10
C PHE A 385 9.28 -5.27 0.99
N GLY A 386 9.71 -4.07 1.37
CA GLY A 386 10.83 -3.91 2.27
C GLY A 386 11.39 -2.50 2.30
N GLU A 387 12.17 -2.23 3.34
CA GLU A 387 12.91 -1.00 3.59
C GLU A 387 14.22 -1.35 4.31
N PRO A 388 15.25 -0.50 4.26
CA PRO A 388 16.45 -0.70 5.03
C PRO A 388 16.18 -0.84 6.52
N ALA A 389 16.87 -1.78 7.15
CA ALA A 389 17.00 -1.86 8.58
C ALA A 389 18.22 -1.05 9.05
N THR A 390 18.17 -0.39 10.21
CA THR A 390 17.18 -0.60 11.29
C THR A 390 15.90 0.22 11.17
N ASN A 391 15.74 1.10 10.17
CA ASN A 391 14.55 1.94 10.02
C ASN A 391 13.24 1.12 9.93
N ALA A 392 13.26 -0.01 9.22
CA ALA A 392 12.15 -0.96 9.16
C ALA A 392 11.68 -1.46 10.55
N GLN A 393 12.62 -1.58 11.50
CA GLN A 393 12.32 -1.99 12.89
C GLN A 393 11.45 -0.96 13.61
N HIS A 394 11.59 0.32 13.25
CA HIS A 394 10.86 1.45 13.81
C HIS A 394 9.65 1.87 12.97
N SER A 395 9.21 1.03 12.03
CA SER A 395 8.01 1.27 11.23
C SER A 395 7.08 0.06 11.28
N PHE A 396 7.29 -0.95 10.44
CA PHE A 396 6.35 -2.06 10.26
C PHE A 396 6.75 -3.37 10.95
N PHE A 397 7.92 -3.45 11.61
CA PHE A 397 8.30 -4.67 12.33
C PHE A 397 7.38 -4.99 13.52
N GLN A 398 6.61 -4.01 14.02
CA GLN A 398 5.51 -4.28 14.95
C GLN A 398 4.53 -5.31 14.36
N LEU A 399 4.13 -5.14 13.10
CA LEU A 399 3.28 -6.08 12.39
C LEU A 399 4.03 -7.39 12.13
N LEU A 400 5.32 -7.32 11.77
CA LEU A 400 6.14 -8.50 11.55
C LEU A 400 6.21 -9.40 12.78
N HIS A 401 6.32 -8.84 14.00
CA HIS A 401 6.46 -9.59 15.25
C HIS A 401 5.13 -10.02 15.87
N GLN A 402 4.16 -9.11 15.97
CA GLN A 402 2.93 -9.31 16.73
C GLN A 402 1.66 -9.23 15.87
N GLY A 403 1.79 -8.97 14.57
CA GLY A 403 0.67 -9.02 13.64
C GLY A 403 0.19 -10.45 13.36
N THR A 404 -0.93 -10.56 12.67
CA THR A 404 -1.60 -11.84 12.37
C THR A 404 -1.18 -12.46 11.04
N LYS A 405 -0.19 -11.87 10.37
CA LYS A 405 0.31 -12.35 9.07
C LYS A 405 1.60 -13.16 9.27
N LEU A 406 1.72 -14.25 8.53
CA LEU A 406 2.98 -14.96 8.31
C LEU A 406 3.70 -14.26 7.16
N ILE A 407 4.93 -13.81 7.41
CA ILE A 407 5.72 -13.05 6.44
C ILE A 407 7.13 -13.69 6.40
N PRO A 408 7.39 -14.60 5.45
CA PRO A 408 8.75 -15.03 5.13
C PRO A 408 9.63 -13.82 4.84
N THR A 409 10.85 -13.85 5.37
CA THR A 409 11.69 -12.66 5.45
C THR A 409 13.14 -12.97 5.11
N ASP A 410 13.70 -12.25 4.15
CA ASP A 410 15.13 -12.23 3.85
C ASP A 410 15.77 -11.01 4.51
N PHE A 411 16.73 -11.25 5.41
CA PHE A 411 17.62 -10.22 5.94
C PHE A 411 18.95 -10.27 5.22
N LEU A 412 19.45 -9.11 4.81
CA LEU A 412 20.72 -8.99 4.11
C LEU A 412 21.67 -8.09 4.90
N LEU A 413 22.91 -8.51 5.14
CA LEU A 413 23.93 -7.70 5.80
C LEU A 413 25.29 -7.92 5.14
N ALA A 414 26.10 -6.86 5.05
CA ALA A 414 27.52 -6.99 4.77
C ALA A 414 28.34 -7.06 6.08
N VAL A 415 29.32 -7.94 6.17
CA VAL A 415 30.23 -8.01 7.33
C VAL A 415 31.04 -6.72 7.44
N GLU A 416 31.58 -6.26 6.32
CA GLU A 416 32.40 -5.05 6.21
C GLU A 416 31.58 -3.86 5.70
N SER A 417 31.55 -2.79 6.50
CA SER A 417 30.99 -1.51 6.05
C SER A 417 31.92 -0.81 5.07
N HIS A 418 31.35 -0.10 4.10
CA HIS A 418 32.09 0.89 3.32
C HIS A 418 32.49 2.13 4.13
N ASN A 419 31.80 2.38 5.25
CA ASN A 419 32.01 3.53 6.12
C ASN A 419 32.28 3.04 7.54
N PRO A 420 33.54 2.65 7.88
CA PRO A 420 33.89 2.12 9.20
C PRO A 420 33.98 3.22 10.28
N VAL A 421 32.91 4.02 10.40
CA VAL A 421 32.77 5.12 11.36
C VAL A 421 32.99 4.62 12.79
N GLU A 422 33.76 5.39 13.56
CA GLU A 422 34.11 5.06 14.95
C GLU A 422 34.69 3.64 15.10
N ASN A 423 35.66 3.31 14.25
CA ASN A 423 36.30 1.99 14.19
C ASN A 423 35.28 0.86 14.08
N GLY A 424 34.25 1.06 13.24
CA GLY A 424 33.19 0.09 12.99
C GLY A 424 32.16 -0.06 14.11
N LEU A 425 32.04 0.89 15.05
CA LEU A 425 31.00 0.85 16.10
C LEU A 425 29.60 0.71 15.49
N HIS A 426 29.30 1.55 14.50
CA HIS A 426 28.02 1.52 13.79
C HIS A 426 27.76 0.17 13.13
N GLN A 427 28.79 -0.43 12.50
CA GLN A 427 28.64 -1.74 11.86
C GLN A 427 28.36 -2.85 12.87
N ARG A 428 29.02 -2.84 14.04
CA ARG A 428 28.74 -3.80 15.11
C ARG A 428 27.32 -3.65 15.67
N MET A 429 26.84 -2.41 15.84
CA MET A 429 25.45 -2.14 16.26
C MET A 429 24.42 -2.57 15.20
N LEU A 430 24.73 -2.35 13.92
CA LEU A 430 23.88 -2.80 12.83
C LEU A 430 23.80 -4.33 12.78
N ALA A 431 24.95 -5.00 12.89
CA ALA A 431 25.05 -6.45 12.96
C ALA A 431 24.34 -7.03 14.19
N SER A 432 24.46 -6.41 15.37
CA SER A 432 23.74 -6.87 16.56
C SER A 432 22.22 -6.82 16.35
N ASN A 433 21.72 -5.80 15.66
CA ASN A 433 20.30 -5.71 15.30
C ASN A 433 19.89 -6.75 14.25
N PHE A 434 20.73 -7.03 13.25
CA PHE A 434 20.49 -8.08 12.26
C PHE A 434 20.31 -9.45 12.93
N PHE A 435 21.26 -9.84 13.80
CA PHE A 435 21.21 -11.11 14.50
C PHE A 435 20.04 -11.16 15.50
N ALA A 436 19.84 -10.10 16.28
CA ALA A 436 18.77 -10.05 17.28
C ALA A 436 17.37 -10.11 16.66
N GLN A 437 17.14 -9.50 15.50
CA GLN A 437 15.84 -9.57 14.85
C GLN A 437 15.54 -10.98 14.32
N ALA A 438 16.52 -11.63 13.68
CA ALA A 438 16.36 -13.01 13.20
C ALA A 438 16.11 -13.98 14.37
N GLU A 439 16.84 -13.80 15.48
CA GLU A 439 16.64 -14.58 16.70
C GLU A 439 15.27 -14.32 17.33
N ALA A 440 14.88 -13.05 17.52
CA ALA A 440 13.62 -12.68 18.15
C ALA A 440 12.41 -13.21 17.38
N LEU A 441 12.44 -13.19 16.05
CA LEU A 441 11.40 -13.77 15.19
C LEU A 441 11.29 -15.29 15.39
N MET A 442 12.41 -15.98 15.64
CA MET A 442 12.42 -17.40 15.94
C MET A 442 11.91 -17.72 17.36
N ILE A 443 12.48 -17.09 18.39
CA ILE A 443 12.28 -17.51 19.80
C ILE A 443 11.07 -16.90 20.48
N GLY A 444 10.64 -15.70 20.06
CA GLY A 444 9.60 -14.95 20.75
C GLY A 444 9.94 -14.63 22.22
N LYS A 445 8.90 -14.40 23.03
CA LYS A 445 8.97 -14.13 24.46
C LYS A 445 7.69 -14.60 25.12
N THR A 446 7.78 -15.59 26.02
CA THR A 446 6.61 -16.24 26.62
C THR A 446 5.97 -15.37 27.72
N PRO A 447 4.69 -15.62 28.07
CA PRO A 447 4.03 -14.93 29.18
C PRO A 447 4.79 -15.03 30.51
N GLU A 448 5.43 -16.16 30.79
CA GLU A 448 6.22 -16.39 32.01
C GLU A 448 7.47 -15.51 32.04
N GLN A 449 8.16 -15.40 30.91
CA GLN A 449 9.31 -14.50 30.77
C GLN A 449 8.89 -13.04 30.95
N VAL A 450 7.76 -12.64 30.38
CA VAL A 450 7.21 -11.29 30.54
C VAL A 450 6.82 -10.99 31.99
N LYS A 451 6.22 -11.95 32.70
CA LYS A 451 5.93 -11.84 34.15
C LYS A 451 7.21 -11.73 34.98
N ALA A 452 8.25 -12.49 34.64
CA ALA A 452 9.55 -12.41 35.31
C ALA A 452 10.25 -11.04 35.12
N GLU A 453 9.92 -10.30 34.06
CA GLU A 453 10.32 -8.89 33.85
C GLU A 453 9.51 -7.89 34.69
N ASN A 454 8.66 -8.35 35.62
CA ASN A 454 7.75 -7.53 36.44
C ASN A 454 6.73 -6.73 35.61
N ALA A 455 6.27 -7.27 34.48
CA ALA A 455 5.17 -6.67 33.74
C ALA A 455 3.84 -6.79 34.53
N PRO A 456 3.01 -5.74 34.57
CA PRO A 456 1.63 -5.84 35.05
C PRO A 456 0.86 -6.95 34.33
N ASP A 457 0.00 -7.67 35.05
CA ASP A 457 -0.71 -8.86 34.53
C ASP A 457 -1.55 -8.54 33.28
N ASP A 458 -2.16 -7.36 33.23
CA ASP A 458 -2.93 -6.86 32.09
C ASP A 458 -2.05 -6.58 30.86
N LEU A 459 -0.76 -6.28 31.04
CA LEU A 459 0.19 -6.06 29.95
C LEU A 459 0.91 -7.33 29.50
N VAL A 460 0.78 -8.45 30.21
CA VAL A 460 1.45 -9.71 29.84
C VAL A 460 1.09 -10.16 28.41
N PRO A 461 -0.19 -10.20 28.00
CA PRO A 461 -0.55 -10.58 26.63
C PRO A 461 0.03 -9.62 25.58
N HIS A 462 0.09 -8.33 25.88
CA HIS A 462 0.58 -7.29 24.96
C HIS A 462 2.11 -7.32 24.79
N LYS A 463 2.85 -7.75 25.82
CA LYS A 463 4.31 -7.86 25.81
C LYS A 463 4.81 -9.27 25.44
N THR A 464 3.89 -10.21 25.19
CA THR A 464 4.20 -11.56 24.70
C THR A 464 4.50 -11.52 23.21
N PHE A 465 5.54 -12.23 22.79
CA PHE A 465 5.92 -12.41 21.40
C PHE A 465 5.78 -13.90 21.07
N LEU A 466 4.95 -14.24 20.09
CA LEU A 466 4.69 -15.66 19.77
C LEU A 466 5.91 -16.36 19.17
N GLY A 467 6.87 -15.61 18.61
CA GLY A 467 8.01 -16.18 17.91
C GLY A 467 7.58 -17.05 16.74
N ASN A 468 8.38 -18.07 16.42
CA ASN A 468 8.14 -19.02 15.35
C ASN A 468 7.81 -18.36 14.00
N ARG A 469 8.60 -17.36 13.60
CA ARG A 469 8.48 -16.65 12.32
C ARG A 469 9.72 -16.89 11.46
N PRO A 470 9.56 -17.32 10.20
CA PRO A 470 10.68 -17.79 9.41
C PRO A 470 11.52 -16.66 8.84
N THR A 471 12.84 -16.85 8.84
CA THR A 471 13.80 -15.91 8.25
C THR A 471 14.90 -16.64 7.48
N THR A 472 15.35 -16.04 6.39
CA THR A 472 16.62 -16.37 5.72
C THR A 472 17.60 -15.23 5.97
N SER A 473 18.78 -15.56 6.48
CA SER A 473 19.86 -14.60 6.75
C SER A 473 20.92 -14.70 5.65
N ILE A 474 21.08 -13.63 4.87
CA ILE A 474 22.06 -13.52 3.80
C ILE A 474 23.19 -12.60 4.27
N LEU A 475 24.38 -13.16 4.47
CA LEU A 475 25.54 -12.45 4.99
C LEU A 475 26.64 -12.41 3.93
N ALA A 476 26.82 -11.25 3.30
CA ALA A 476 27.90 -11.01 2.35
C ALA A 476 29.15 -10.49 3.09
N GLN A 477 30.37 -10.79 2.62
CA GLN A 477 31.57 -10.21 3.21
C GLN A 477 31.57 -8.67 3.09
N LYS A 478 31.28 -8.14 1.91
CA LYS A 478 31.20 -6.71 1.58
C LYS A 478 30.34 -6.53 0.34
N ILE A 479 29.61 -5.42 0.21
CA ILE A 479 28.91 -5.09 -1.05
C ILE A 479 29.92 -4.50 -2.07
N THR A 480 30.54 -5.35 -2.86
CA THR A 480 31.37 -4.99 -4.03
C THR A 480 30.53 -5.00 -5.30
N PRO A 481 31.02 -4.46 -6.43
CA PRO A 481 30.34 -4.63 -7.71
C PRO A 481 30.08 -6.12 -8.01
N ALA A 482 31.07 -6.99 -7.81
CA ALA A 482 30.93 -8.43 -8.01
C ALA A 482 29.90 -9.07 -7.06
N SER A 483 29.91 -8.75 -5.77
CA SER A 483 28.95 -9.33 -4.83
C SER A 483 27.53 -8.83 -5.10
N LEU A 484 27.34 -7.56 -5.49
CA LEU A 484 26.03 -7.04 -5.88
C LEU A 484 25.53 -7.73 -7.14
N GLY A 485 26.40 -7.93 -8.13
CA GLY A 485 26.08 -8.70 -9.34
C GLY A 485 25.57 -10.11 -8.99
N ALA A 486 26.28 -10.82 -8.12
CA ALA A 486 25.88 -12.13 -7.63
C ALA A 486 24.53 -12.08 -6.86
N LEU A 487 24.31 -11.08 -6.00
CA LEU A 487 23.05 -10.95 -5.27
C LEU A 487 21.85 -10.67 -6.18
N ILE A 488 22.00 -9.88 -7.24
CA ILE A 488 20.91 -9.65 -8.20
C ILE A 488 20.63 -10.94 -8.98
N ALA A 489 21.67 -11.58 -9.52
CA ALA A 489 21.52 -12.85 -10.24
C ALA A 489 20.90 -13.95 -9.34
N PHE A 490 21.10 -13.89 -8.02
CA PHE A 490 20.47 -14.80 -7.06
C PHE A 490 18.95 -14.66 -7.11
N TYR A 491 18.44 -13.42 -7.02
CA TYR A 491 17.00 -13.17 -7.10
C TYR A 491 16.43 -13.37 -8.51
N GLU A 492 17.20 -13.16 -9.57
CA GLU A 492 16.76 -13.47 -10.94
C GLU A 492 16.50 -14.97 -11.11
N HIS A 493 17.44 -15.82 -10.66
CA HIS A 493 17.31 -17.27 -10.75
C HIS A 493 16.33 -17.87 -9.73
N LEU A 494 16.15 -17.22 -8.58
CA LEU A 494 15.06 -17.51 -7.64
C LEU A 494 13.71 -17.29 -8.33
N THR A 495 13.53 -16.12 -8.96
CA THR A 495 12.30 -15.77 -9.71
C THR A 495 12.06 -16.75 -10.87
N PHE A 496 13.12 -17.18 -11.56
CA PHE A 496 13.01 -18.21 -12.58
C PHE A 496 12.56 -19.56 -12.01
N THR A 497 13.14 -19.98 -10.88
CA THR A 497 12.79 -21.24 -10.20
C THR A 497 11.31 -21.25 -9.84
N GLU A 498 10.81 -20.20 -9.20
CA GLU A 498 9.38 -20.00 -8.92
C GLU A 498 8.51 -20.20 -10.17
N GLY A 499 8.82 -19.49 -11.25
CA GLY A 499 8.06 -19.55 -12.50
C GLY A 499 8.07 -20.92 -13.16
N ALA A 500 9.20 -21.63 -13.07
CA ALA A 500 9.34 -23.01 -13.54
C ALA A 500 8.42 -23.97 -12.78
N ILE A 501 8.37 -23.87 -11.44
CA ILE A 501 7.47 -24.70 -10.61
C ILE A 501 6.01 -24.38 -10.91
N TRP A 502 5.65 -23.10 -10.97
CA TRP A 502 4.28 -22.68 -11.24
C TRP A 502 3.85 -22.86 -12.70
N ASN A 503 4.76 -23.28 -13.59
CA ASN A 503 4.52 -23.49 -15.01
C ASN A 503 3.93 -22.24 -15.71
N ILE A 504 4.44 -21.06 -15.36
CA ILE A 504 4.01 -19.75 -15.91
C ILE A 504 5.12 -19.14 -16.80
N ASN A 505 4.81 -18.04 -17.49
CA ASN A 505 5.80 -17.26 -18.21
C ASN A 505 6.36 -16.12 -17.34
N SER A 506 7.58 -16.27 -16.83
CA SER A 506 8.25 -15.22 -16.04
C SER A 506 8.72 -14.03 -16.88
N PHE A 507 8.62 -14.09 -18.20
CA PHE A 507 9.34 -13.18 -19.10
C PHE A 507 8.45 -12.28 -19.97
N ASP A 508 7.14 -12.51 -19.97
CA ASP A 508 6.15 -11.58 -20.55
C ASP A 508 5.59 -10.59 -19.51
N GLN A 509 4.72 -9.68 -19.96
CA GLN A 509 3.99 -8.73 -19.10
C GLN A 509 2.67 -8.24 -19.70
N TRP A 510 1.83 -9.11 -20.25
CA TRP A 510 0.56 -8.71 -20.90
C TRP A 510 -0.38 -7.88 -20.03
N GLY A 511 -0.29 -8.01 -18.70
CA GLY A 511 -1.10 -7.27 -17.73
C GLY A 511 -0.97 -5.73 -17.80
N VAL A 512 0.07 -5.18 -18.42
CA VAL A 512 0.25 -3.72 -18.52
C VAL A 512 -0.49 -3.07 -19.70
N GLU A 513 -1.04 -3.85 -20.63
CA GLU A 513 -1.56 -3.31 -21.90
C GLU A 513 -2.89 -2.57 -21.77
N LEU A 514 -3.83 -3.10 -20.99
CA LEU A 514 -5.16 -2.52 -20.83
C LEU A 514 -5.09 -1.07 -20.32
N GLY A 515 -4.28 -0.83 -19.29
CA GLY A 515 -4.06 0.50 -18.73
C GLY A 515 -3.50 1.48 -19.77
N LYS A 516 -2.55 1.06 -20.61
CA LYS A 516 -1.95 1.91 -21.67
C LYS A 516 -2.99 2.29 -22.73
N VAL A 517 -3.82 1.36 -23.17
CA VAL A 517 -4.87 1.61 -24.17
C VAL A 517 -5.90 2.60 -23.63
N LEU A 518 -6.38 2.37 -22.40
CA LEU A 518 -7.36 3.25 -21.75
C LEU A 518 -6.80 4.65 -21.50
N ALA A 519 -5.57 4.77 -21.00
CA ALA A 519 -4.92 6.04 -20.74
C ALA A 519 -4.79 6.89 -22.01
N LYS A 520 -4.40 6.29 -23.15
CA LYS A 520 -4.31 7.00 -24.44
C LYS A 520 -5.66 7.56 -24.90
N LYS A 521 -6.74 6.80 -24.71
CA LYS A 521 -8.11 7.26 -25.02
C LYS A 521 -8.51 8.42 -24.12
N ILE A 522 -8.33 8.27 -22.80
CA ILE A 522 -8.67 9.29 -21.80
C ILE A 522 -7.85 10.56 -22.01
N GLN A 523 -6.56 10.46 -22.32
CA GLN A 523 -5.72 11.63 -22.62
C GLN A 523 -6.30 12.47 -23.76
N LYS A 524 -6.69 11.82 -24.87
CA LYS A 524 -7.32 12.51 -26.00
C LYS A 524 -8.63 13.19 -25.58
N GLU A 525 -9.40 12.56 -24.70
CA GLU A 525 -10.61 13.17 -24.16
C GLU A 525 -10.30 14.38 -23.29
N LEU A 526 -9.24 14.35 -22.47
CA LEU A 526 -8.81 15.48 -21.65
C LEU A 526 -8.33 16.68 -22.48
N GLU A 527 -7.73 16.42 -23.65
CA GLU A 527 -7.26 17.44 -24.60
C GLU A 527 -8.37 18.04 -25.47
N THR A 528 -9.55 17.41 -25.51
CA THR A 528 -10.68 17.85 -26.35
C THR A 528 -11.77 18.55 -25.54
N ALA A 529 -12.43 19.52 -26.18
CA ALA A 529 -13.60 20.20 -25.61
C ALA A 529 -14.76 19.22 -25.39
N GLY A 530 -15.57 19.44 -24.35
CA GLY A 530 -16.76 18.64 -24.04
C GLY A 530 -16.64 17.74 -22.81
N GLU A 531 -17.72 17.03 -22.48
CA GLU A 531 -17.82 16.28 -21.21
C GLU A 531 -17.03 14.96 -21.17
N GLY A 532 -16.54 14.46 -22.30
CA GLY A 532 -15.81 13.18 -22.41
C GLY A 532 -16.58 12.11 -23.17
N GLY A 533 -15.99 10.92 -23.33
CA GLY A 533 -16.58 9.77 -24.03
C GLY A 533 -17.45 8.88 -23.13
N ALA A 534 -17.95 7.77 -23.71
CA ALA A 534 -18.68 6.75 -22.96
C ALA A 534 -17.71 5.90 -22.12
N HIS A 535 -17.77 6.09 -20.80
CA HIS A 535 -17.11 5.29 -19.77
C HIS A 535 -18.13 4.93 -18.69
N ASP A 536 -17.71 4.15 -17.68
CA ASP A 536 -18.50 3.99 -16.47
C ASP A 536 -18.72 5.33 -15.75
N ALA A 537 -19.74 5.39 -14.89
CA ALA A 537 -20.17 6.62 -14.22
C ALA A 537 -19.06 7.26 -13.36
N SER A 538 -18.15 6.45 -12.79
CA SER A 538 -17.03 6.96 -12.00
C SER A 538 -16.00 7.64 -12.89
N THR A 539 -15.50 6.95 -13.91
CA THR A 539 -14.50 7.51 -14.85
C THR A 539 -15.02 8.77 -15.54
N ALA A 540 -16.27 8.75 -16.02
CA ALA A 540 -16.89 9.91 -16.64
C ALA A 540 -17.04 11.08 -15.65
N GLY A 541 -17.50 10.81 -14.43
CA GLY A 541 -17.62 11.80 -13.37
C GLY A 541 -16.28 12.44 -12.98
N LEU A 542 -15.21 11.64 -12.91
CA LEU A 542 -13.85 12.10 -12.62
C LEU A 542 -13.26 12.95 -13.76
N ILE A 543 -13.45 12.56 -15.03
CA ILE A 543 -13.03 13.36 -16.19
C ILE A 543 -13.73 14.71 -16.18
N LYS A 544 -15.05 14.73 -15.95
CA LYS A 544 -15.84 15.97 -15.85
C LYS A 544 -15.36 16.85 -14.71
N ALA A 545 -15.13 16.27 -13.53
CA ALA A 545 -14.61 16.99 -12.37
C ALA A 545 -13.22 17.57 -12.63
N PHE A 546 -12.33 16.80 -13.26
CA PHE A 546 -10.98 17.26 -13.63
C PHE A 546 -11.04 18.42 -14.62
N LYS A 547 -11.80 18.30 -15.72
CA LYS A 547 -11.93 19.38 -16.72
C LYS A 547 -12.52 20.66 -16.14
N ALA A 548 -13.50 20.54 -15.24
CA ALA A 548 -14.08 21.69 -14.54
C ALA A 548 -13.04 22.39 -13.66
N LYS A 549 -12.26 21.64 -12.87
CA LYS A 549 -11.25 22.19 -11.95
C LYS A 549 -10.02 22.74 -12.68
N ALA A 550 -9.62 22.12 -13.78
CA ALA A 550 -8.50 22.55 -14.60
C ALA A 550 -8.85 23.70 -15.57
N ASN A 551 -10.09 24.21 -15.54
CA ASN A 551 -10.63 25.17 -16.51
C ASN A 551 -10.57 24.72 -17.98
N LEU A 552 -10.37 23.42 -18.24
CA LEU A 552 -10.31 22.84 -19.57
C LEU A 552 -11.71 22.77 -20.23
N ALA A 553 -12.79 22.85 -19.44
CA ALA A 553 -14.16 22.96 -19.96
C ALA A 553 -14.40 24.23 -20.78
N LYS A 554 -13.50 25.23 -20.71
CA LYS A 554 -13.55 26.47 -21.50
C LYS A 554 -12.72 26.45 -22.78
N LEU A 555 -12.09 25.33 -23.13
CA LEU A 555 -11.43 25.16 -24.43
C LEU A 555 -12.48 24.98 -25.54
N THR A 556 -13.37 25.97 -25.74
CA THR A 556 -14.14 26.08 -26.97
C THR A 556 -13.26 26.68 -28.07
N PRO A 557 -13.42 26.32 -29.34
CA PRO A 557 -12.75 27.01 -30.43
C PRO A 557 -13.27 28.45 -30.49
N GLN A 558 -12.51 29.36 -29.90
CA GLN A 558 -12.85 30.78 -29.77
C GLN A 558 -12.62 31.56 -31.09
N SER A 559 -12.92 30.96 -32.24
CA SER A 559 -12.75 31.56 -33.57
C SER A 559 -14.02 31.61 -34.42
N HIS A 560 -15.19 31.20 -33.91
CA HIS A 560 -16.47 31.33 -34.65
C HIS A 560 -17.59 32.10 -33.95
N LEU A 561 -17.39 32.61 -32.72
CA LEU A 561 -18.42 33.34 -31.97
C LEU A 561 -18.38 34.87 -32.20
N LEU A 562 -18.03 35.32 -33.42
CA LEU A 562 -18.17 36.73 -33.83
C LEU A 562 -19.26 36.95 -34.89
N LEU A 563 -19.99 35.90 -35.30
CA LEU A 563 -20.94 36.00 -36.43
C LEU A 563 -22.42 35.71 -36.11
N LEU A 564 -22.80 35.45 -34.85
CA LEU A 564 -24.14 34.89 -34.57
C LEU A 564 -25.00 35.59 -33.50
N LEU A 565 -24.63 36.76 -32.99
CA LEU A 565 -25.52 37.52 -32.08
C LEU A 565 -25.67 38.99 -32.48
N LEU A 566 -25.92 39.19 -33.78
CA LEU A 566 -26.56 40.38 -34.39
C LEU A 566 -28.05 40.09 -34.71
N SER A 567 -28.74 39.30 -33.90
CA SER A 567 -30.20 39.12 -34.03
C SER A 567 -30.84 38.99 -32.66
N GLY A 568 -31.46 40.08 -32.21
CA GLY A 568 -32.23 40.14 -30.98
C GLY A 568 -33.58 39.41 -31.06
N GLY A 569 -34.16 39.14 -29.90
CA GLY A 569 -35.52 38.64 -29.74
C GLY A 569 -35.73 38.14 -28.31
N GLY A 570 -36.62 38.80 -27.57
CA GLY A 570 -36.83 38.60 -26.13
C GLY A 570 -37.85 37.52 -25.76
N VAL A 571 -37.74 37.16 -24.48
CA VAL A 571 -38.76 36.75 -23.48
C VAL A 571 -39.95 35.90 -23.94
N LEU A 572 -40.08 34.71 -23.34
CA LEU A 572 -41.33 34.21 -22.76
C LEU A 572 -40.99 33.35 -21.53
N ALA A 573 -41.55 33.75 -20.40
CA ALA A 573 -41.64 32.94 -19.18
C ALA A 573 -42.88 32.05 -19.30
N ASP A 574 -42.78 30.79 -18.86
CA ASP A 574 -43.92 30.09 -18.29
C ASP A 574 -43.48 29.29 -17.07
N SER A 575 -44.23 29.50 -16.00
CA SER A 575 -44.03 29.01 -14.65
C SER A 575 -44.80 27.71 -14.44
N ARG A 576 -44.20 26.74 -13.75
CA ARG A 576 -44.93 25.87 -12.82
C ARG A 576 -43.94 25.26 -11.83
N ASP A 577 -43.79 26.01 -10.74
CA ASP A 577 -43.39 25.54 -9.43
C ASP A 577 -44.52 24.66 -8.86
N VAL A 578 -44.16 23.48 -8.35
CA VAL A 578 -44.93 22.76 -7.33
C VAL A 578 -43.89 22.26 -6.33
N GLY A 579 -43.97 22.86 -5.14
CA GLY A 579 -42.97 22.75 -4.09
C GLY A 579 -42.94 21.42 -3.33
N GLY A 580 -41.88 21.31 -2.54
CA GLY A 580 -41.60 20.18 -1.65
C GLY A 580 -40.09 20.06 -1.46
N ASP A 581 -39.51 20.89 -0.59
CA ASP A 581 -38.08 20.91 -0.29
C ASP A 581 -37.62 19.55 0.28
N SER A 582 -37.09 18.68 -0.59
CA SER A 582 -36.88 17.25 -0.36
C SER A 582 -35.45 16.89 0.05
N GLY A 583 -34.75 17.76 0.77
CA GLY A 583 -33.43 17.44 1.33
C GLY A 583 -32.31 17.33 0.30
N GLU A 584 -32.19 18.29 -0.62
CA GLU A 584 -31.17 18.25 -1.67
C GLU A 584 -29.71 18.17 -1.17
N HIS A 585 -28.86 17.55 -2.00
CA HIS A 585 -27.41 17.47 -1.84
C HIS A 585 -26.77 18.87 -1.75
N ILE A 586 -26.19 19.22 -0.60
CA ILE A 586 -25.43 20.47 -0.47
C ILE A 586 -24.05 20.25 -1.05
N ARG A 587 -23.73 21.08 -2.04
CA ARG A 587 -22.41 21.19 -2.64
C ARG A 587 -21.76 22.46 -2.14
N ASP A 588 -20.46 22.42 -1.89
CA ASP A 588 -19.71 23.65 -1.61
C ASP A 588 -19.64 24.54 -2.86
N ASN A 589 -19.09 25.75 -2.70
CA ASN A 589 -18.94 26.74 -3.76
C ASN A 589 -18.05 26.26 -4.94
N LEU A 590 -17.44 25.07 -4.82
CA LEU A 590 -16.62 24.40 -5.83
C LEU A 590 -17.32 23.16 -6.42
N GLY A 591 -18.62 23.00 -6.17
CA GLY A 591 -19.48 21.93 -6.69
C GLY A 591 -19.24 20.55 -6.04
N ARG A 592 -18.46 20.46 -4.95
CA ARG A 592 -18.14 19.21 -4.26
C ARG A 592 -19.26 18.85 -3.30
N LEU A 593 -19.75 17.61 -3.39
CA LEU A 593 -20.76 17.07 -2.48
C LEU A 593 -20.22 17.10 -1.04
N GLN A 594 -20.82 17.89 -0.14
CA GLN A 594 -20.38 17.96 1.25
C GLN A 594 -21.10 16.92 2.13
N TYR A 595 -22.40 16.69 1.91
CA TYR A 595 -23.22 15.78 2.75
C TYR A 595 -24.39 15.14 1.99
N ILE A 596 -24.64 13.86 2.23
CA ILE A 596 -25.81 13.12 1.70
C ILE A 596 -26.95 13.16 2.76
N PRO A 597 -28.20 13.47 2.38
CA PRO A 597 -29.34 13.39 3.29
C PRO A 597 -29.58 11.93 3.73
N PHE A 598 -30.02 11.71 4.97
CA PHE A 598 -30.54 10.39 5.35
C PHE A 598 -31.89 10.15 4.65
N PRO A 599 -32.21 8.92 4.19
CA PRO A 599 -33.48 8.62 3.53
C PRO A 599 -34.71 9.01 4.37
N THR A 600 -35.80 9.36 3.68
CA THR A 600 -37.10 9.68 4.30
C THR A 600 -37.67 8.44 5.01
N CYS A 601 -38.08 8.61 6.26
CA CYS A 601 -38.73 7.54 7.02
C CYS A 601 -40.20 7.45 6.62
N ASN A 602 -40.67 6.25 6.28
CA ASN A 602 -42.06 6.04 5.87
C ASN A 602 -43.06 6.41 6.98
N GLU A 603 -42.71 6.15 8.24
CA GLU A 603 -43.56 6.37 9.40
C GLU A 603 -43.89 7.85 9.62
N THR A 604 -42.99 8.75 9.23
CA THR A 604 -43.13 10.19 9.42
C THR A 604 -43.33 10.95 8.12
N SER A 605 -43.14 10.29 6.96
CA SER A 605 -43.05 10.93 5.64
C SER A 605 -42.05 12.10 5.57
N LEU A 606 -41.09 12.12 6.52
CA LEU A 606 -40.08 13.15 6.69
C LEU A 606 -38.69 12.51 6.86
N PRO A 607 -37.59 13.22 6.55
CA PRO A 607 -36.24 12.78 6.88
C PRO A 607 -36.11 12.45 8.37
N LEU A 608 -35.25 11.49 8.71
CA LEU A 608 -34.97 11.15 10.11
C LEU A 608 -34.60 12.41 10.89
N ALA A 609 -35.40 12.78 11.90
CA ALA A 609 -35.21 13.96 12.74
C ALA A 609 -35.10 13.53 14.21
N LEU A 610 -34.22 14.19 14.96
CA LEU A 610 -33.97 13.86 16.37
C LEU A 610 -34.34 15.01 17.28
N ARG A 611 -34.90 14.69 18.47
CA ARG A 611 -35.21 15.70 19.48
C ARG A 611 -34.02 15.96 20.36
N TYR A 612 -33.54 17.19 20.35
CA TYR A 612 -32.38 17.60 21.12
C TYR A 612 -32.59 17.40 22.62
N GLY A 613 -31.66 16.71 23.27
CA GLY A 613 -31.69 16.45 24.72
C GLY A 613 -32.69 15.37 25.17
N VAL A 614 -33.40 14.71 24.24
CA VAL A 614 -34.36 13.65 24.55
C VAL A 614 -33.75 12.28 24.24
N THR A 615 -33.63 11.42 25.25
CA THR A 615 -33.26 10.02 25.02
C THR A 615 -34.49 9.29 24.46
N GLU A 616 -34.40 8.79 23.23
CA GLU A 616 -35.53 8.19 22.52
C GLU A 616 -35.09 7.03 21.62
N THR A 617 -36.03 6.13 21.30
CA THR A 617 -35.86 5.10 20.27
C THR A 617 -36.73 5.48 19.08
N ILE A 618 -36.14 5.64 17.90
CA ILE A 618 -36.83 6.03 16.67
C ILE A 618 -36.71 4.90 15.65
N SER A 619 -37.83 4.51 15.02
CA SER A 619 -37.84 3.58 13.90
C SER A 619 -37.97 4.35 12.60
N CYS A 620 -37.17 3.97 11.60
CA CYS A 620 -37.20 4.54 10.25
C CYS A 620 -37.24 3.40 9.24
N THR A 621 -38.36 3.24 8.55
CA THR A 621 -38.55 2.24 7.50
C THR A 621 -38.44 2.88 6.14
N ILE A 622 -37.60 2.30 5.29
CA ILE A 622 -37.45 2.64 3.88
C ILE A 622 -38.22 1.58 3.10
N ASN A 623 -39.39 1.90 2.53
CA ASN A 623 -40.30 0.90 1.94
C ASN A 623 -39.73 0.13 0.73
N SER A 624 -38.85 0.76 -0.02
CA SER A 624 -38.20 0.16 -1.18
C SER A 624 -36.81 0.75 -1.25
N LEU A 625 -35.80 -0.06 -0.94
CA LEU A 625 -34.43 0.40 -0.94
C LEU A 625 -33.98 0.75 -2.37
N PRO A 626 -33.68 2.03 -2.68
CA PRO A 626 -33.23 2.42 -4.02
C PRO A 626 -31.87 1.82 -4.35
N ASP A 627 -31.59 1.59 -5.63
CA ASP A 627 -30.31 1.05 -6.10
C ASP A 627 -29.14 1.93 -5.68
N GLU A 628 -29.32 3.26 -5.68
CA GLU A 628 -28.31 4.21 -5.24
C GLU A 628 -27.95 4.03 -3.76
N LEU A 629 -28.96 3.80 -2.91
CA LEU A 629 -28.74 3.60 -1.48
C LEU A 629 -28.17 2.21 -1.19
N TYR A 630 -28.61 1.18 -1.91
CA TYR A 630 -28.02 -0.16 -1.81
C TYR A 630 -26.52 -0.13 -2.13
N HIS A 631 -26.14 0.51 -3.24
CA HIS A 631 -24.74 0.65 -3.63
C HIS A 631 -23.94 1.53 -2.68
N LEU A 632 -24.57 2.55 -2.07
CA LEU A 632 -23.94 3.34 -1.02
C LEU A 632 -23.63 2.49 0.22
N LEU A 633 -24.60 1.69 0.69
CA LEU A 633 -24.42 0.76 1.81
C LEU A 633 -23.35 -0.30 1.50
N GLU A 634 -23.35 -0.84 0.28
CA GLU A 634 -22.33 -1.76 -0.24
C GLU A 634 -20.92 -1.12 -0.19
N TYR A 635 -20.77 0.11 -0.67
CA TYR A 635 -19.51 0.84 -0.64
C TYR A 635 -18.97 1.02 0.78
N TYR A 636 -19.81 1.45 1.73
CA TYR A 636 -19.37 1.69 3.10
C TYR A 636 -19.05 0.41 3.86
N VAL A 637 -19.81 -0.68 3.64
CA VAL A 637 -19.49 -2.00 4.20
C VAL A 637 -18.20 -2.57 3.60
N HIS A 638 -17.97 -2.37 2.29
CA HIS A 638 -16.74 -2.85 1.63
C HIS A 638 -15.50 -2.06 2.05
N SER A 639 -15.66 -0.75 2.26
CA SER A 639 -14.55 0.17 2.54
C SER A 639 -14.20 0.28 4.03
N ASP A 640 -14.95 -0.39 4.92
CA ASP A 640 -14.84 -0.26 6.38
C ASP A 640 -14.81 1.22 6.84
N ALA A 641 -15.61 2.04 6.15
CA ALA A 641 -15.66 3.48 6.34
C ALA A 641 -16.99 3.89 7.00
N PRO A 642 -16.99 4.87 7.92
CA PRO A 642 -18.23 5.31 8.55
C PRO A 642 -19.10 6.08 7.54
N LEU A 643 -20.39 5.76 7.52
CA LEU A 643 -21.41 6.49 6.76
C LEU A 643 -21.73 7.78 7.50
N THR A 644 -21.48 8.93 6.89
CA THR A 644 -21.81 10.24 7.47
C THR A 644 -22.99 10.86 6.75
N CYS A 645 -24.12 10.99 7.45
CA CYS A 645 -25.35 11.64 6.98
C CYS A 645 -25.62 12.91 7.79
N ARG A 646 -26.66 13.67 7.43
CA ARG A 646 -27.15 14.83 8.18
C ARG A 646 -28.62 14.66 8.53
N VAL A 647 -28.99 15.02 9.76
CA VAL A 647 -30.36 14.95 10.28
C VAL A 647 -30.80 16.31 10.85
N PRO A 648 -32.06 16.73 10.72
CA PRO A 648 -32.58 17.94 11.35
C PRO A 648 -32.62 17.83 12.89
N THR A 649 -32.28 18.93 13.58
CA THR A 649 -32.26 18.99 15.06
C THR A 649 -33.16 20.12 15.56
N ILE A 650 -34.30 19.81 16.19
CA ILE A 650 -35.27 20.83 16.64
C ILE A 650 -35.06 21.20 18.12
N PRO A 651 -35.11 22.49 18.53
CA PRO A 651 -35.27 22.92 19.92
C PRO A 651 -36.72 23.31 20.23
N LEU A 652 -37.31 22.81 21.32
CA LEU A 652 -38.63 23.26 21.81
C LEU A 652 -38.57 23.57 23.32
N SER A 653 -38.93 24.79 23.72
CA SER A 653 -39.43 25.08 25.07
C SER A 653 -40.37 26.28 25.03
N GLY A 654 -41.60 26.10 25.52
CA GLY A 654 -42.73 27.04 25.42
C GLY A 654 -43.14 27.75 26.72
N ALA A 655 -44.27 28.46 26.66
CA ALA A 655 -45.13 28.92 27.77
C ALA A 655 -46.40 29.51 27.10
N GLY A 656 -47.64 29.00 27.30
CA GLY A 656 -48.52 29.17 28.49
C GLY A 656 -49.23 30.52 28.43
N GLY A 657 -50.56 30.73 28.47
CA GLY A 657 -51.78 29.92 28.54
C GLY A 657 -53.00 30.89 28.59
N GLY A 658 -54.24 30.42 28.36
CA GLY A 658 -55.47 31.18 28.68
C GLY A 658 -56.71 30.99 27.78
N ASP A 659 -57.52 29.96 28.10
CA ASP A 659 -58.99 29.77 27.99
C ASP A 659 -59.82 30.10 26.73
N SER A 660 -60.50 29.08 26.15
CA SER A 660 -61.89 28.71 26.52
C SER A 660 -62.49 27.54 25.70
N SER A 661 -63.05 26.58 26.45
CA SER A 661 -64.19 25.67 26.18
C SER A 661 -64.28 24.71 24.96
N SER A 662 -64.46 23.44 25.36
CA SER A 662 -65.41 22.41 24.88
C SER A 662 -64.94 21.33 23.88
N SER A 663 -64.99 20.12 24.42
CA SER A 663 -64.89 18.74 23.90
C SER A 663 -65.32 18.44 22.45
N SER A 664 -64.52 17.65 21.73
CA SER A 664 -64.76 16.22 21.44
C SER A 664 -63.67 15.64 20.51
N ASP A 665 -63.42 14.34 20.64
CA ASP A 665 -62.57 13.43 19.86
C ASP A 665 -61.82 13.97 18.61
N SER A 666 -60.50 13.75 18.55
CA SER A 666 -59.75 13.46 17.31
C SER A 666 -58.27 13.14 17.52
N SER A 667 -57.76 12.28 16.64
CA SER A 667 -56.37 11.97 16.26
C SER A 667 -55.38 13.14 16.31
N PRO A 668 -54.06 12.93 16.53
CA PRO A 668 -53.12 14.04 16.45
C PRO A 668 -52.87 14.39 14.97
N GLU A 669 -53.57 15.44 14.52
CA GLU A 669 -53.29 16.19 13.30
C GLU A 669 -51.85 16.72 13.29
N TYR A 670 -51.14 16.48 12.19
CA TYR A 670 -49.94 17.22 11.84
C TYR A 670 -50.34 18.65 11.47
N GLN A 671 -50.11 19.62 12.35
CA GLN A 671 -50.16 21.03 11.95
C GLN A 671 -48.85 21.42 11.25
N VAL A 672 -48.92 21.48 9.91
CA VAL A 672 -47.94 22.15 9.07
C VAL A 672 -48.05 23.65 9.32
N VAL A 673 -46.98 24.29 9.81
CA VAL A 673 -46.87 25.75 9.78
C VAL A 673 -46.13 26.12 8.51
N ASP A 674 -46.86 26.80 7.62
CA ASP A 674 -46.38 27.38 6.38
C ASP A 674 -45.40 28.52 6.70
N VAL A 675 -44.17 28.43 6.20
CA VAL A 675 -43.14 29.49 6.34
C VAL A 675 -43.04 30.21 4.99
N ALA A 676 -44.00 31.09 4.74
CA ALA A 676 -43.92 32.02 3.62
C ALA A 676 -43.18 33.30 4.05
N GLY A 677 -42.08 33.59 3.36
CA GLY A 677 -41.57 34.94 3.12
C GLY A 677 -40.64 35.54 4.18
N ASP A 678 -39.32 35.33 4.02
CA ASP A 678 -38.41 36.46 3.80
C ASP A 678 -37.07 35.98 3.23
N ASP A 679 -36.54 36.77 2.30
CA ASP A 679 -35.42 36.48 1.42
C ASP A 679 -34.07 36.43 2.18
N ASN A 680 -33.68 35.26 2.71
CA ASN A 680 -32.30 34.87 3.03
C ASN A 680 -32.24 33.39 3.47
N SER A 681 -31.63 32.55 2.65
CA SER A 681 -31.63 31.08 2.72
C SER A 681 -30.86 30.46 3.91
N ASN A 682 -31.45 30.41 5.11
CA ASN A 682 -30.98 29.57 6.21
C ASN A 682 -32.09 28.60 6.66
N GLY A 683 -32.06 27.36 6.13
CA GLY A 683 -32.91 26.24 6.58
C GLY A 683 -32.59 25.75 8.01
N PRO A 684 -33.29 24.71 8.52
CA PRO A 684 -33.16 24.26 9.91
C PRO A 684 -31.73 23.82 10.26
N PRO A 685 -31.32 23.90 11.54
CA PRO A 685 -29.98 23.46 11.95
C PRO A 685 -29.86 21.94 11.79
N TYR A 686 -28.95 21.51 10.92
CA TYR A 686 -28.62 20.11 10.68
C TYR A 686 -27.48 19.66 11.59
N THR A 687 -27.50 18.41 12.04
CA THR A 687 -26.42 17.78 12.80
C THR A 687 -25.86 16.57 12.02
N PRO A 688 -24.54 16.47 11.83
CA PRO A 688 -23.93 15.29 11.23
C PRO A 688 -24.12 14.06 12.12
N LEU A 689 -24.59 12.99 11.48
CA LEU A 689 -24.84 11.67 12.03
C LEU A 689 -23.85 10.70 11.38
N THR A 690 -22.91 10.17 12.14
CA THR A 690 -21.93 9.21 11.68
C THR A 690 -22.31 7.81 12.17
N ILE A 691 -22.50 6.87 11.25
CA ILE A 691 -22.88 5.48 11.52
C ILE A 691 -21.72 4.58 11.08
N ALA A 692 -21.16 3.81 12.02
CA ALA A 692 -20.24 2.73 11.68
C ALA A 692 -21.04 1.50 11.26
N LEU A 693 -21.06 1.21 9.96
CA LEU A 693 -21.74 0.05 9.38
C LEU A 693 -20.77 -1.14 9.30
N GLN A 694 -21.18 -2.31 9.75
CA GLN A 694 -20.45 -3.57 9.55
C GLN A 694 -21.36 -4.59 8.88
N GLY A 695 -20.79 -5.42 8.01
CA GLY A 695 -21.57 -6.41 7.28
C GLY A 695 -20.73 -7.28 6.34
N THR A 696 -21.41 -8.16 5.61
CA THR A 696 -20.80 -9.02 4.58
C THR A 696 -21.60 -8.94 3.29
N LEU A 697 -20.90 -8.90 2.15
CA LEU A 697 -21.53 -8.93 0.83
C LEU A 697 -21.81 -10.38 0.41
N GLN A 698 -23.04 -10.65 -0.04
CA GLN A 698 -23.42 -11.93 -0.66
C GLN A 698 -23.79 -11.69 -2.13
N LEU A 699 -23.79 -12.74 -2.95
CA LEU A 699 -24.06 -12.64 -4.39
C LEU A 699 -25.42 -12.04 -4.74
N SER A 700 -26.41 -12.11 -3.84
CA SER A 700 -27.78 -11.64 -4.07
C SER A 700 -28.28 -10.56 -3.10
N HIS A 701 -27.53 -10.23 -2.05
CA HIS A 701 -27.96 -9.32 -0.98
C HIS A 701 -26.78 -8.86 -0.12
N LEU A 702 -26.97 -7.80 0.65
CA LEU A 702 -26.03 -7.35 1.68
C LEU A 702 -26.51 -7.84 3.04
N HIS A 703 -25.60 -8.28 3.91
CA HIS A 703 -25.94 -8.67 5.28
C HIS A 703 -25.30 -7.67 6.25
N ILE A 704 -26.10 -6.73 6.77
CA ILE A 704 -25.64 -5.69 7.70
C ILE A 704 -25.83 -6.20 9.13
N TRP A 705 -24.79 -6.14 9.96
CA TRP A 705 -24.87 -6.55 11.37
C TRP A 705 -25.86 -5.68 12.14
N THR A 706 -26.53 -6.28 13.12
CA THR A 706 -27.58 -5.60 13.88
C THR A 706 -27.05 -4.51 14.81
N ASP A 707 -25.76 -4.47 15.13
CA ASP A 707 -25.24 -3.54 16.13
C ASP A 707 -24.35 -2.49 15.47
N MET A 708 -24.90 -1.29 15.26
CA MET A 708 -24.18 -0.18 14.64
C MET A 708 -23.92 0.93 15.67
N ASN A 709 -22.67 1.35 15.79
CA ASN A 709 -22.31 2.49 16.64
C ASN A 709 -22.62 3.79 15.91
N VAL A 710 -23.37 4.68 16.58
CA VAL A 710 -23.79 5.97 16.03
C VAL A 710 -23.20 7.09 16.87
N LEU A 711 -22.52 8.03 16.20
CA LEU A 711 -21.94 9.20 16.83
C LEU A 711 -22.42 10.48 16.13
N MET A 712 -22.87 11.46 16.89
CA MET A 712 -23.26 12.77 16.35
C MET A 712 -22.43 13.90 16.93
N HIS A 713 -21.97 14.79 16.04
CA HIS A 713 -21.17 15.95 16.40
C HIS A 713 -21.99 17.23 16.26
N ARG A 714 -21.88 18.17 17.22
CA ARG A 714 -22.35 19.54 17.00
C ARG A 714 -21.26 20.34 16.29
N LEU A 715 -21.59 20.98 15.16
CA LEU A 715 -20.77 22.07 14.62
C LEU A 715 -21.03 23.34 15.44
N SER A 716 -19.97 24.01 15.86
CA SER A 716 -20.03 25.31 16.55
C SER A 716 -20.87 26.30 15.73
N SER A 717 -21.65 27.13 16.42
CA SER A 717 -22.53 28.12 15.80
C SER A 717 -21.74 29.04 14.87
N VAL A 718 -22.12 29.09 13.59
CA VAL A 718 -21.73 30.15 12.67
C VAL A 718 -22.15 31.50 13.28
N GLU A 719 -21.18 32.36 13.62
CA GLU A 719 -21.46 33.74 14.01
C GLU A 719 -22.00 34.50 12.78
N SER A 720 -23.26 34.95 12.84
CA SER A 720 -23.77 35.95 11.89
C SER A 720 -22.99 37.27 12.03
N PRO A 721 -22.62 37.95 10.93
CA PRO A 721 -21.90 39.21 11.02
C PRO A 721 -22.87 40.32 11.46
N ARG A 722 -22.79 40.73 12.73
CA ARG A 722 -23.40 41.99 13.19
C ARG A 722 -22.32 43.04 13.39
N LYS A 723 -22.51 44.18 12.71
CA LYS A 723 -21.77 45.45 12.82
C LYS A 723 -21.28 45.71 14.26
N GLU A 724 -19.97 45.82 14.44
CA GLU A 724 -19.39 46.37 15.64
C GLU A 724 -19.74 47.87 15.75
N THR A 725 -20.62 48.19 16.69
CA THR A 725 -20.58 49.48 17.39
C THR A 725 -20.07 49.23 18.80
N THR A 726 -19.10 50.05 19.18
CA THR A 726 -18.32 50.09 20.41
C THR A 726 -19.08 49.77 21.71
N SER A 727 -18.45 48.92 22.54
CA SER A 727 -18.19 49.10 23.98
C SER A 727 -18.56 47.93 24.92
N SER A 728 -17.60 47.68 25.81
CA SER A 728 -17.71 47.07 27.15
C SER A 728 -17.86 45.55 27.29
N SER A 729 -17.06 45.08 28.25
CA SER A 729 -16.83 43.70 28.69
C SER A 729 -18.05 43.04 29.32
N SER A 730 -18.47 41.89 28.80
CA SER A 730 -19.11 40.85 29.61
C SER A 730 -18.69 39.47 29.09
N LYS A 731 -18.26 38.59 30.01
CA LYS A 731 -17.93 37.19 29.72
C LYS A 731 -19.19 36.49 29.18
N LYS A 732 -19.22 36.17 27.89
CA LYS A 732 -20.26 35.30 27.31
C LYS A 732 -20.08 33.88 27.84
N HIS A 733 -21.12 33.36 28.51
CA HIS A 733 -21.22 31.93 28.85
C HIS A 733 -21.43 31.13 27.56
N LEU A 734 -20.45 30.30 27.19
CA LEU A 734 -20.65 29.24 26.20
C LEU A 734 -21.57 28.17 26.81
N SER A 735 -22.65 27.83 26.10
CA SER A 735 -23.52 26.70 26.46
C SER A 735 -22.79 25.37 26.20
N PRO A 736 -22.85 24.37 27.09
CA PRO A 736 -22.06 23.14 26.96
C PRO A 736 -22.36 22.38 25.67
N GLY A 737 -21.31 21.84 25.03
CA GLY A 737 -21.42 20.91 23.90
C GLY A 737 -21.86 19.51 24.37
N TYR A 738 -22.79 18.89 23.64
CA TYR A 738 -23.29 17.54 23.90
C TYR A 738 -22.78 16.60 22.79
N VAL A 739 -22.46 15.37 23.17
CA VAL A 739 -22.20 14.25 22.25
C VAL A 739 -23.39 13.31 22.33
N VAL A 740 -23.91 12.89 21.19
CA VAL A 740 -24.91 11.83 21.13
C VAL A 740 -24.17 10.53 20.86
N ALA A 741 -24.40 9.54 21.72
CA ALA A 741 -24.00 8.15 21.49
C ALA A 741 -25.27 7.32 21.36
N GLY A 742 -25.40 6.61 20.25
CA GLY A 742 -26.54 5.75 19.98
C GLY A 742 -26.12 4.38 19.48
N THR A 743 -27.04 3.43 19.59
CA THR A 743 -26.94 2.14 18.90
C THR A 743 -28.08 2.08 17.90
N ALA A 744 -27.76 1.82 16.64
CA ALA A 744 -28.76 1.56 15.63
C ALA A 744 -28.83 0.05 15.38
N TYR A 745 -30.05 -0.47 15.28
CA TYR A 745 -30.30 -1.88 14.97
C TYR A 745 -31.18 -2.02 13.75
N SER A 746 -30.76 -2.89 12.84
CA SER A 746 -31.55 -3.32 11.71
C SER A 746 -32.42 -4.52 12.16
N LEU A 747 -33.71 -4.52 11.81
CA LEU A 747 -34.61 -5.60 12.21
C LEU A 747 -34.52 -6.76 11.20
N PRO A 748 -34.40 -8.02 11.65
CA PRO A 748 -34.54 -9.17 10.75
C PRO A 748 -35.98 -9.25 10.21
N GLU A 749 -36.16 -9.72 8.97
CA GLU A 749 -37.46 -10.24 8.53
C GLU A 749 -37.78 -11.50 9.36
N LEU A 750 -38.52 -11.34 10.46
CA LEU A 750 -39.25 -12.47 11.01
C LEU A 750 -40.42 -12.76 10.08
N HIS A 751 -40.37 -13.89 9.38
CA HIS A 751 -41.59 -14.52 8.85
C HIS A 751 -42.55 -14.76 10.02
N SER A 752 -43.52 -13.87 10.18
CA SER A 752 -44.65 -14.06 11.06
C SER A 752 -45.60 -15.10 10.44
N GLN A 753 -45.46 -16.37 10.82
CA GLN A 753 -46.66 -17.18 11.04
C GLN A 753 -46.98 -17.11 12.54
N PRO A 754 -48.12 -16.52 12.93
CA PRO A 754 -48.52 -16.52 14.33
C PRO A 754 -48.90 -17.95 14.72
N ASP A 755 -48.06 -18.57 15.56
CA ASP A 755 -48.42 -19.79 16.27
C ASP A 755 -49.51 -19.42 17.28
N ILE A 756 -50.76 -19.63 16.88
CA ILE A 756 -51.95 -19.51 17.72
C ILE A 756 -51.86 -20.63 18.76
N ASN A 757 -51.10 -20.45 19.86
CA ASN A 757 -51.30 -21.16 21.13
C ASN A 757 -50.34 -20.84 22.31
N LYS A 758 -49.83 -19.61 22.47
CA LYS A 758 -49.29 -19.17 23.77
C LYS A 758 -49.74 -17.75 24.13
N LYS A 759 -50.67 -17.65 25.08
CA LYS A 759 -51.07 -16.40 25.76
C LYS A 759 -49.98 -15.99 26.75
N THR A 760 -49.12 -15.07 26.33
CA THR A 760 -48.46 -14.11 27.23
C THR A 760 -48.08 -12.90 26.40
N SER A 761 -48.88 -11.83 26.51
CA SER A 761 -48.54 -10.52 25.92
C SER A 761 -47.44 -9.88 26.75
N LEU A 762 -46.24 -9.78 26.19
CA LEU A 762 -45.15 -8.98 26.75
C LEU A 762 -45.51 -7.49 26.60
N SER A 763 -45.10 -6.66 27.56
CA SER A 763 -45.21 -5.21 27.42
C SER A 763 -44.19 -4.69 26.40
N GLN A 764 -44.46 -3.53 25.80
CA GLN A 764 -43.57 -2.95 24.78
C GLN A 764 -42.14 -2.69 25.30
N GLU A 765 -42.01 -2.37 26.60
CA GLU A 765 -40.71 -2.24 27.26
C GLU A 765 -39.98 -3.58 27.43
N GLU A 766 -40.70 -4.69 27.60
CA GLU A 766 -40.12 -6.04 27.73
C GLU A 766 -39.70 -6.61 26.38
N GLU A 767 -40.44 -6.33 25.30
CA GLU A 767 -40.01 -6.67 23.93
C GLU A 767 -38.77 -5.87 23.50
N ASP A 768 -38.74 -4.58 23.80
CA ASP A 768 -37.58 -3.73 23.52
C ASP A 768 -36.36 -4.16 24.36
N ALA A 769 -36.56 -4.51 25.65
CA ALA A 769 -35.48 -5.01 26.51
C ALA A 769 -34.94 -6.37 26.06
N ALA A 770 -35.80 -7.31 25.66
CA ALA A 770 -35.40 -8.62 25.14
C ALA A 770 -34.64 -8.50 23.80
N MET A 771 -35.03 -7.57 22.93
CA MET A 771 -34.28 -7.27 21.71
C MET A 771 -32.91 -6.64 22.00
N ILE A 772 -32.81 -5.72 22.96
CA ILE A 772 -31.53 -5.11 23.38
C ILE A 772 -30.59 -6.15 24.00
N GLU A 773 -31.12 -7.14 24.72
CA GLU A 773 -30.33 -8.20 25.34
C GLU A 773 -29.82 -9.23 24.32
N ASN A 774 -30.64 -9.56 23.31
CA ASN A 774 -30.23 -10.44 22.21
C ASN A 774 -29.19 -9.79 21.28
N ALA A 775 -29.25 -8.48 21.07
CA ALA A 775 -28.24 -7.72 20.34
C ALA A 775 -26.84 -7.78 20.99
N ARG A 776 -26.77 -7.82 22.32
CA ARG A 776 -25.50 -7.85 23.07
C ARG A 776 -24.72 -9.17 23.00
N ASN A 777 -25.27 -10.25 22.43
CA ASN A 777 -24.63 -11.57 22.34
C ASN A 777 -24.34 -11.98 20.87
N PRO A 778 -23.11 -11.73 20.35
CA PRO A 778 -22.84 -11.69 18.90
C PRO A 778 -22.67 -13.06 18.19
N TRP A 779 -23.00 -14.20 18.80
CA TRP A 779 -22.74 -15.53 18.22
C TRP A 779 -23.94 -16.49 18.28
N THR A 780 -25.04 -16.13 17.64
CA THR A 780 -25.97 -17.12 17.07
C THR A 780 -26.08 -16.90 15.56
N ALA A 781 -26.03 -17.97 14.78
CA ALA A 781 -26.07 -17.90 13.32
C ALA A 781 -27.39 -17.29 12.85
N GLY A 782 -27.33 -16.16 12.13
CA GLY A 782 -28.49 -15.50 11.52
C GLY A 782 -28.86 -14.11 12.06
N HIS A 783 -27.93 -13.32 12.60
CA HIS A 783 -28.23 -11.99 13.18
C HIS A 783 -27.54 -10.85 12.41
N GLY A 784 -27.94 -10.66 11.16
CA GLY A 784 -27.80 -9.41 10.42
C GLY A 784 -29.06 -9.19 9.59
N SER A 785 -29.39 -7.94 9.30
CA SER A 785 -30.49 -7.68 8.37
C SER A 785 -30.03 -7.99 6.96
N LYS A 786 -30.79 -8.86 6.32
CA LYS A 786 -30.72 -9.08 4.88
C LYS A 786 -31.24 -7.82 4.21
N VAL A 787 -30.38 -7.18 3.43
CA VAL A 787 -30.70 -5.97 2.68
C VAL A 787 -30.74 -6.37 1.22
N ILE A 788 -31.91 -6.24 0.58
CA ILE A 788 -32.13 -6.57 -0.83
C ILE A 788 -32.61 -5.31 -1.55
N ARG A 789 -32.17 -5.15 -2.79
CA ARG A 789 -32.62 -4.05 -3.67
C ARG A 789 -34.14 -4.12 -3.84
N GLY A 790 -34.81 -2.99 -3.70
CA GLY A 790 -36.26 -2.89 -3.87
C GLY A 790 -37.10 -3.49 -2.72
N GLU A 791 -36.49 -4.07 -1.69
CA GLU A 791 -37.20 -4.54 -0.49
C GLU A 791 -37.17 -3.49 0.63
N PRO A 792 -38.13 -3.54 1.58
CA PRO A 792 -38.13 -2.64 2.72
C PRO A 792 -36.93 -2.86 3.65
N LEU A 793 -36.38 -1.77 4.20
CA LEU A 793 -35.35 -1.81 5.23
C LEU A 793 -35.76 -0.93 6.43
N THR A 794 -35.89 -1.53 7.62
CA THR A 794 -36.18 -0.81 8.86
C THR A 794 -34.95 -0.69 9.75
N LEU A 795 -34.66 0.54 10.16
CA LEU A 795 -33.58 0.89 11.07
C LEU A 795 -34.16 1.49 12.36
N LYS A 796 -33.85 0.90 13.51
CA LYS A 796 -34.20 1.41 14.85
C LYS A 796 -33.01 2.10 15.49
N PHE A 797 -33.09 3.39 15.76
CA PHE A 797 -32.06 4.19 16.39
C PHE A 797 -32.40 4.41 17.87
N ARG A 798 -31.56 3.92 18.79
CA ARG A 798 -31.64 4.30 20.21
C ARG A 798 -30.65 5.43 20.48
N VAL A 799 -31.16 6.62 20.80
CA VAL A 799 -30.41 7.86 20.93
C VAL A 799 -30.28 8.22 22.42
N SER A 800 -29.05 8.44 22.92
CA SER A 800 -28.78 8.92 24.28
C SER A 800 -27.86 10.15 24.25
N TRP A 801 -28.20 11.18 25.04
CA TRP A 801 -27.46 12.46 25.07
C TRP A 801 -26.47 12.52 26.23
N VAL A 802 -25.21 12.85 25.94
CA VAL A 802 -24.13 12.97 26.93
C VAL A 802 -23.59 14.41 26.94
N SER A 803 -23.56 15.07 28.11
CA SER A 803 -23.02 16.43 28.26
C SER A 803 -21.50 16.41 28.57
N GLY A 804 -20.66 17.13 27.83
CA GLY A 804 -19.26 17.35 28.24
C GLY A 804 -18.17 17.46 27.18
N ALA A 805 -18.43 18.05 26.01
CA ALA A 805 -17.44 18.11 24.92
C ALA A 805 -16.49 19.33 24.92
N ASP A 806 -16.04 19.83 26.07
CA ASP A 806 -15.06 20.95 26.10
C ASP A 806 -13.61 20.51 25.78
N SER A 807 -13.36 19.22 25.47
CA SER A 807 -12.00 18.67 25.33
C SER A 807 -11.76 17.79 24.09
N LEU A 808 -12.69 17.71 23.15
CA LEU A 808 -12.44 17.06 21.86
C LEU A 808 -11.80 18.10 20.90
N GLY A 809 -10.50 18.30 21.03
CA GLY A 809 -9.72 19.19 20.18
C GLY A 809 -9.70 18.73 18.72
N TRP A 810 -10.40 19.45 17.85
CA TRP A 810 -10.22 19.40 16.41
C TRP A 810 -9.49 20.67 15.96
N LEU A 811 -8.52 20.52 15.05
CA LEU A 811 -7.66 21.59 14.53
C LEU A 811 -8.48 22.65 13.79
N ASP A 812 -8.61 23.83 14.37
CA ASP A 812 -9.06 25.03 13.64
C ASP A 812 -7.98 25.45 12.63
N GLN A 813 -8.40 25.67 11.39
CA GLN A 813 -7.58 26.20 10.30
C GLN A 813 -7.13 27.64 10.63
N ILE A 814 -5.83 27.85 10.71
CA ILE A 814 -5.22 29.19 10.80
C ILE A 814 -5.31 29.87 9.42
N PRO A 815 -5.93 31.05 9.27
CA PRO A 815 -5.92 31.79 8.01
C PRO A 815 -4.59 32.57 7.84
N PRO A 816 -4.15 32.83 6.59
CA PRO A 816 -2.84 33.40 6.32
C PRO A 816 -2.84 34.92 6.56
N GLN A 817 -1.92 35.41 7.38
CA GLN A 817 -1.62 36.85 7.46
C GLN A 817 -0.31 37.17 6.72
N HIS A 818 -0.45 38.06 5.73
CA HIS A 818 0.62 38.83 5.12
C HIS A 818 1.31 39.73 6.15
N VAL A 819 2.65 39.75 6.19
CA VAL A 819 3.42 40.94 6.57
C VAL A 819 4.71 40.98 5.72
N GLY A 820 4.93 42.10 5.04
CA GLY A 820 6.13 42.38 4.27
C GLY A 820 7.26 43.04 5.07
N GLY A 821 8.47 42.96 4.49
CA GLY A 821 9.45 44.06 4.40
C GLY A 821 10.17 44.62 5.64
N GLN A 822 11.50 44.41 5.65
CA GLN A 822 12.60 45.21 6.26
C GLN A 822 12.78 45.13 7.80
N ALA A 823 13.97 45.13 8.42
CA ALA A 823 15.37 45.28 8.01
C ALA A 823 16.30 44.57 9.03
N VAL A 824 17.54 44.28 8.62
CA VAL A 824 18.60 43.64 9.41
C VAL A 824 19.29 44.64 10.35
N THR A 825 19.53 44.26 11.61
CA THR A 825 20.61 44.82 12.44
C THR A 825 21.42 43.73 13.14
N VAL A 826 22.74 43.94 13.11
CA VAL A 826 23.82 43.05 13.52
C VAL A 826 23.96 43.09 15.05
N LEU A 827 23.27 42.20 15.78
CA LEU A 827 23.58 41.86 17.18
C LEU A 827 22.92 40.55 17.65
N GLY A 828 22.92 39.50 16.81
CA GLY A 828 22.19 38.24 17.06
C GLY A 828 23.04 36.96 17.08
N VAL A 829 24.37 37.07 17.08
CA VAL A 829 25.26 35.90 16.85
C VAL A 829 25.93 35.39 18.14
N PHE A 830 25.89 36.10 19.26
CA PHE A 830 26.62 35.68 20.48
C PHE A 830 25.81 35.02 21.60
N THR A 831 24.48 34.89 21.47
CA THR A 831 23.63 34.37 22.56
C THR A 831 23.19 32.91 22.41
N LYS A 832 23.46 32.26 21.26
CA LYS A 832 23.06 30.85 21.02
C LYS A 832 24.15 29.82 21.31
N LEU A 833 25.41 30.22 21.53
CA LEU A 833 26.50 29.29 21.84
C LEU A 833 26.62 28.96 23.34
N VAL A 834 26.11 29.81 24.23
CA VAL A 834 26.21 29.62 25.69
C VAL A 834 25.08 28.73 26.25
N PHE A 835 23.94 28.64 25.56
CA PHE A 835 22.80 27.82 26.01
C PHE A 835 22.95 26.32 25.75
N PHE A 836 23.83 25.91 24.82
CA PHE A 836 24.02 24.50 24.50
C PHE A 836 25.02 23.77 25.43
N VAL A 837 25.85 24.50 26.19
CA VAL A 837 26.86 23.88 27.09
C VAL A 837 26.33 23.68 28.52
N MET A 838 25.28 24.40 28.93
CA MET A 838 24.71 24.27 30.29
C MET A 838 23.55 23.25 30.41
N ALA A 839 22.92 22.86 29.30
CA ALA A 839 21.78 21.93 29.31
C ALA A 839 22.17 20.44 29.46
N ALA A 840 23.44 20.09 29.26
CA ALA A 840 23.92 18.70 29.32
C ALA A 840 24.46 18.27 30.71
N GLY A 841 24.70 19.19 31.65
CA GLY A 841 25.35 18.87 32.94
C GLY A 841 24.40 18.66 34.13
N ILE A 842 23.19 19.24 34.11
CA ILE A 842 22.32 19.32 35.30
C ILE A 842 21.28 18.18 35.35
N GLY A 843 20.91 17.60 34.21
CA GLY A 843 19.95 16.48 34.13
C GLY A 843 20.47 15.17 34.73
N ALA A 844 21.77 14.90 34.62
CA ALA A 844 22.38 13.66 35.14
C ALA A 844 22.49 13.63 36.68
N LEU A 845 22.64 14.79 37.33
CA LEU A 845 22.72 14.90 38.79
C LEU A 845 21.35 14.75 39.47
N PHE A 846 20.27 15.21 38.85
CA PHE A 846 18.90 15.04 39.38
C PHE A 846 18.39 13.60 39.27
N ALA A 847 18.73 12.89 38.18
CA ALA A 847 18.37 11.48 38.01
C ALA A 847 19.05 10.56 39.04
N SER A 848 20.33 10.83 39.38
CA SER A 848 21.07 10.02 40.35
C SER A 848 20.72 10.28 41.81
N TYR A 849 20.13 11.46 42.14
CA TYR A 849 19.62 11.78 43.48
C TYR A 849 18.23 11.16 43.72
N TYR A 850 17.37 11.13 42.69
CA TYR A 850 16.02 10.57 42.80
C TYR A 850 16.02 9.03 42.99
N GLN A 851 17.03 8.34 42.45
CA GLN A 851 17.17 6.88 42.54
C GLN A 851 17.62 6.37 43.93
N ARG A 852 18.04 7.26 44.86
CA ARG A 852 18.45 6.86 46.23
C ARG A 852 17.40 7.09 47.32
N VAL A 853 16.37 7.91 47.09
CA VAL A 853 15.40 8.29 48.15
C VAL A 853 14.15 7.39 48.18
N VAL A 854 13.82 6.70 47.08
CA VAL A 854 12.55 5.93 46.98
C VAL A 854 12.64 4.50 47.57
N ARG A 855 13.78 4.08 48.14
CA ARG A 855 13.94 2.72 48.69
C ARG A 855 13.48 2.53 50.14
N ARG A 856 12.84 3.51 50.78
CA ARG A 856 12.29 3.37 52.14
C ARG A 856 10.98 4.15 52.31
N GLY A 857 9.86 3.42 52.39
CA GLY A 857 8.64 3.87 53.08
C GLY A 857 7.36 3.94 52.24
N GLY A 858 6.48 2.96 52.45
CA GLY A 858 5.04 3.16 52.65
C GLY A 858 4.17 3.74 51.53
N ALA A 859 3.39 2.85 50.91
CA ALA A 859 2.08 3.06 50.28
C ALA A 859 1.52 4.49 50.16
N ALA A 860 1.61 5.06 48.95
CA ALA A 860 0.61 5.98 48.40
C ALA A 860 0.70 5.91 46.87
N GLY A 861 -0.29 5.25 46.24
CA GLY A 861 -0.35 5.07 44.80
C GLY A 861 -0.54 6.39 44.07
N TRP A 862 0.34 6.66 43.11
CA TRP A 862 0.17 7.72 42.12
C TRP A 862 -0.91 7.25 41.13
N ARG A 863 -2.07 7.92 41.13
CA ARG A 863 -3.15 7.70 40.16
C ARG A 863 -2.80 8.46 38.89
N GLY A 864 -2.48 7.73 37.82
CA GLY A 864 -2.30 8.30 36.49
C GLY A 864 -3.66 8.77 35.93
N ASP A 865 -3.68 10.01 35.45
CA ASP A 865 -4.81 10.58 34.72
C ASP A 865 -4.97 9.87 33.38
N GLY A 866 -6.16 9.32 33.14
CA GLY A 866 -6.58 8.85 31.81
C GLY A 866 -6.81 10.02 30.86
N ILE A 867 -6.66 9.75 29.56
CA ILE A 867 -6.57 10.71 28.45
C ILE A 867 -7.83 11.57 28.20
N LEU A 868 -8.79 11.61 29.13
CA LEU A 868 -10.02 12.42 29.06
C LEU A 868 -10.33 13.23 30.35
N GLY A 869 -9.33 13.47 31.20
CA GLY A 869 -9.31 14.60 32.14
C GLY A 869 -10.62 14.92 32.90
N ARG A 870 -11.10 14.03 33.77
CA ARG A 870 -11.94 14.41 34.92
C ARG A 870 -11.65 13.53 36.15
N PRO A 871 -11.50 14.13 37.35
CA PRO A 871 -11.39 13.36 38.58
C PRO A 871 -12.77 12.83 39.00
N MET A 872 -12.86 11.52 39.28
CA MET A 872 -14.03 10.94 39.94
C MET A 872 -14.13 11.45 41.39
N LYS A 873 -15.20 12.19 41.71
CA LYS A 873 -15.64 12.39 43.10
C LYS A 873 -16.30 11.10 43.60
N ASN A 874 -15.94 10.71 44.81
CA ASN A 874 -16.49 9.55 45.51
C ASN A 874 -18.02 9.58 45.58
N GLY A 875 -18.64 8.43 45.32
CA GLY A 875 -20.00 8.12 45.77
C GLY A 875 -21.14 8.58 44.87
N ALA A 876 -21.25 8.02 43.66
CA ALA A 876 -22.53 7.90 42.96
C ALA A 876 -22.49 6.68 42.02
N ARG A 877 -23.40 5.72 42.24
CA ARG A 877 -23.65 4.60 41.34
C ARG A 877 -24.35 5.11 40.08
N ARG A 878 -24.04 4.47 38.94
CA ARG A 878 -24.52 4.66 37.55
C ARG A 878 -23.74 5.71 36.73
N GLY A 879 -22.81 5.22 35.92
CA GLY A 879 -22.22 5.96 34.81
C GLY A 879 -22.03 5.02 33.63
N SER A 880 -22.78 5.25 32.54
CA SER A 880 -22.65 4.59 31.25
C SER A 880 -21.32 5.00 30.61
N GLY A 881 -20.28 4.16 30.75
CA GLY A 881 -19.05 4.29 29.98
C GLY A 881 -19.29 3.82 28.55
N VAL A 882 -18.97 4.65 27.56
CA VAL A 882 -18.91 4.24 26.15
C VAL A 882 -17.57 3.54 25.94
N THR A 883 -17.60 2.23 25.70
CA THR A 883 -16.42 1.42 25.39
C THR A 883 -16.24 1.42 23.87
N TYR A 884 -15.09 1.88 23.38
CA TYR A 884 -14.68 1.67 21.99
C TYR A 884 -13.68 0.53 21.92
N GLY A 885 -13.98 -0.44 21.05
CA GLY A 885 -13.13 -1.60 20.75
C GLY A 885 -13.82 -2.91 21.07
N ASN A 886 -14.14 -3.71 20.05
CA ASN A 886 -14.35 -5.13 20.23
C ASN A 886 -13.07 -5.86 19.85
N SER A 887 -12.45 -6.46 20.85
CA SER A 887 -11.25 -7.26 20.81
C SER A 887 -11.41 -8.50 19.93
N GLY A 888 -10.49 -8.69 18.99
CA GLY A 888 -9.94 -9.96 18.51
C GLY A 888 -10.89 -11.09 18.09
N ARG A 889 -11.00 -11.34 16.78
CA ARG A 889 -10.79 -12.65 16.10
C ARG A 889 -11.03 -12.54 14.58
N SER A 890 -10.31 -13.36 13.85
CA SER A 890 -10.14 -13.39 12.39
C SER A 890 -11.40 -13.73 11.60
N ASN A 891 -11.74 -12.94 10.58
CA ASN A 891 -12.66 -13.32 9.50
C ASN A 891 -11.93 -14.24 8.51
N GLY A 892 -12.24 -15.53 8.55
CA GLY A 892 -11.79 -16.50 7.56
C GLY A 892 -12.66 -16.48 6.32
N TYR A 893 -12.08 -16.08 5.18
CA TYR A 893 -12.64 -16.40 3.86
C TYR A 893 -12.25 -17.86 3.54
N GLY A 894 -13.15 -18.78 3.90
CA GLY A 894 -13.10 -20.19 3.50
C GLY A 894 -14.01 -20.44 2.30
N GLY A 895 -13.48 -21.14 1.29
CA GLY A 895 -14.09 -21.30 -0.02
C GLY A 895 -15.46 -21.99 -0.06
N PHE A 896 -16.23 -21.58 -1.06
CA PHE A 896 -17.41 -22.31 -1.53
C PHE A 896 -16.99 -23.71 -2.01
N THR A 897 -17.39 -24.74 -1.28
CA THR A 897 -17.48 -26.11 -1.80
C THR A 897 -18.94 -26.37 -2.19
N VAL A 898 -19.14 -26.69 -3.46
CA VAL A 898 -20.44 -27.14 -3.98
C VAL A 898 -20.65 -28.57 -3.50
N THR A 899 -21.50 -28.75 -2.48
CA THR A 899 -22.00 -30.06 -2.08
C THR A 899 -23.18 -30.44 -2.96
N THR A 900 -22.91 -31.28 -3.95
CA THR A 900 -23.94 -32.08 -4.63
C THR A 900 -24.45 -33.17 -3.69
N THR A 901 -25.73 -33.09 -3.37
CA THR A 901 -26.54 -34.09 -2.66
C THR A 901 -26.80 -35.29 -3.55
N THR A 902 -26.40 -36.48 -3.11
CA THR A 902 -27.00 -37.82 -3.31
C THR A 902 -26.06 -38.79 -2.56
N GLY A 903 -26.42 -39.74 -1.72
CA GLY A 903 -27.67 -40.29 -1.21
C GLY A 903 -27.28 -41.61 -0.53
N ASN A 904 -27.78 -41.85 0.69
CA ASN A 904 -27.85 -43.11 1.45
C ASN A 904 -26.58 -43.90 1.86
N GLY A 905 -26.49 -44.14 3.18
CA GLY A 905 -26.29 -45.52 3.68
C GLY A 905 -25.35 -45.71 4.88
N GLY A 906 -25.93 -45.90 6.08
CA GLY A 906 -25.37 -46.66 7.24
C GLY A 906 -24.15 -46.04 7.95
N GLY A 907 -24.20 -45.58 9.20
CA GLY A 907 -24.77 -46.22 10.38
C GLY A 907 -23.70 -47.12 11.04
N TYR A 908 -23.06 -46.65 12.11
CA TYR A 908 -22.64 -47.37 13.34
C TYR A 908 -21.77 -46.42 14.20
N GLY A 909 -22.15 -46.26 15.47
CA GLY A 909 -21.51 -45.37 16.43
C GLY A 909 -20.78 -46.10 17.55
N TYR A 910 -20.07 -45.32 18.36
CA TYR A 910 -19.65 -45.50 19.77
C TYR A 910 -19.08 -44.10 20.16
N GLY A 911 -19.67 -43.29 21.05
CA GLY A 911 -19.74 -43.41 22.52
C GLY A 911 -18.40 -42.99 23.16
N ALA A 912 -18.25 -42.13 24.18
CA ALA A 912 -19.09 -41.22 24.95
C ALA A 912 -18.16 -40.41 25.91
N TYR A 913 -18.61 -39.23 26.41
CA TYR A 913 -18.14 -38.46 27.59
C TYR A 913 -16.69 -37.90 27.62
N GLY A 914 -16.40 -36.67 28.09
CA GLY A 914 -17.21 -35.59 28.63
C GLY A 914 -16.36 -34.49 29.29
N LYS A 915 -17.00 -33.32 29.47
CA LYS A 915 -16.77 -32.19 30.41
C LYS A 915 -15.69 -31.12 30.12
N LYS A 916 -16.24 -29.93 29.80
CA LYS A 916 -15.95 -28.57 30.30
C LYS A 916 -14.82 -28.43 31.33
N ASP A 917 -13.82 -27.59 31.02
CA ASP A 917 -13.70 -26.21 31.49
C ASP A 917 -13.04 -25.34 30.40
#